data_AF-A0A6G0QVH0-F1
#
_entry.id   AF-A0A6G0QVH0-F1
#
_cell.length_a   1.000
_cell.length_b   1.000
_cell.length_c   1.000
_cell.angle_alpha   90.00
_cell.angle_beta   90.00
_cell.angle_gamma   90.00
#
_symmetry.space_group_name_H-M   'P 1'
#
loop_
_entity.id
_entity.type
_entity.pdbx_description
1 polymer ?
#
loop_
_entity_poly.entity_id
_entity_poly.type
_entity_poly.pdbx_seq_one_letter_code
_entity_poly.pdbx_strand_id
1 'polypeptide(L)'
;MPSPWLWTLLLSQLIYTTVWPLDRLPGGDSGELLAEACVGGVAHPPGYPLLLSMLRLVRWAAQQCGYNTIAGDETSSVHFVLLANAMNAFVAAGAAACVTHTVHLLTSRSSSVEAIAAGLCFALSKLTWEYARGIEVFALNNFLVGVLHILVVRHFMQPTMKNACMGAFVCGLGLTNQHTIVLFEDPFILWVLLTRRFCVVELMLVAATFVAGLSIYLQTILSAQEPTPGTWGDTSTLTGLFAHVRRKEYGTLRLSPLQGDSEGLLARLAAYIMDCLDDFHWTGLMLMALGVRTRLFPNIGNNSKLQQEGTLLRGYVGLAQMSALVCYLVVFHSLANLPLDSPMPRAVSSRFNMQPNTILAVWLGLGLAEAAPRIASAVTLDMKWAKVIRFSFCLTLVATQYQRNQPVGDVYSAGDMIRKHGEDIFHVIPRSAVLLSYTDINWNSLRYLQACENVRPDVTLLSLQLLPFPWFTRQQKLYPDIIFPPIRHDASTVKSSRGYAQLLHNFLAANMGKHGDHLFLDLHAVNDEDIASNGQYLGFKLTPNGLVWKVSLPPPSVADRDILYSRWKSILPSAVQFAPSLYPAGSWEFAAATIANDARYQGGLFALSYWIERGRAVQHVSEAAKFVLGMRHALQLLTQVEANAAVADGSWGLTYEIYDLLKNTALAAMRFTSGLELMESLINPLKDHQQRNGASRQDKIELQTLQKSLDETRQGAVARIDALLPDMKSRQDPDAKAFENFVEVQRIKSKKRRRRAR
;
A
#
# COMPACT_ATOMS: atom_id res chain seq x y z
N MET A 1 -18.78 5.29 38.72
CA MET A 1 -18.79 5.27 37.25
C MET A 1 -17.47 4.68 36.77
N PRO A 2 -17.45 3.92 35.66
CA PRO A 2 -16.20 3.43 35.10
C PRO A 2 -15.26 4.59 34.75
N SER A 3 -13.95 4.35 34.75
CA SER A 3 -12.98 5.39 34.41
C SER A 3 -13.19 5.84 32.96
N PRO A 4 -13.05 7.14 32.62
CA PRO A 4 -13.39 7.66 31.30
C PRO A 4 -12.70 6.95 30.13
N TRP A 5 -11.45 6.52 30.31
CA TRP A 5 -10.69 5.82 29.28
C TRP A 5 -11.29 4.45 28.89
N LEU A 6 -12.03 3.79 29.81
CA LEU A 6 -12.69 2.53 29.52
C LEU A 6 -13.84 2.72 28.53
N TRP A 7 -14.55 3.84 28.62
CA TRP A 7 -15.59 4.19 27.64
C TRP A 7 -15.01 4.41 26.26
N THR A 8 -13.90 5.16 26.16
CA THR A 8 -13.20 5.36 24.89
C THR A 8 -12.73 4.01 24.32
N LEU A 9 -12.11 3.15 25.14
CA LEU A 9 -11.67 1.82 24.72
C LEU A 9 -12.82 1.00 24.12
N LEU A 10 -13.94 0.89 24.86
CA LEU A 10 -15.09 0.07 24.44
C LEU A 10 -15.79 0.64 23.20
N LEU A 11 -15.99 1.96 23.13
CA LEU A 11 -16.65 2.60 21.99
C LEU A 11 -15.77 2.55 20.73
N SER A 12 -14.47 2.85 20.85
CA SER A 12 -13.54 2.72 19.73
C SER A 12 -13.44 1.28 19.24
N GLN A 13 -13.33 0.30 20.15
CA GLN A 13 -13.30 -1.10 19.79
C GLN A 13 -14.58 -1.53 19.07
N LEU A 14 -15.75 -1.11 19.55
CA LEU A 14 -17.03 -1.40 18.92
C LEU A 14 -17.08 -0.83 17.49
N ILE A 15 -16.61 0.41 17.29
CA ILE A 15 -16.60 1.04 15.97
C ILE A 15 -15.64 0.31 15.03
N TYR A 16 -14.41 0.03 15.48
CA TYR A 16 -13.41 -0.65 14.64
C TYR A 16 -13.80 -2.07 14.24
N THR A 17 -14.54 -2.78 15.09
CA THR A 17 -14.95 -4.17 14.83
C THR A 17 -16.28 -4.31 14.09
N THR A 18 -17.17 -3.31 14.16
CA THR A 18 -18.48 -3.38 13.48
C THR A 18 -18.49 -2.70 12.12
N VAL A 19 -17.60 -1.72 11.90
CA VAL A 19 -17.55 -0.96 10.65
C VAL A 19 -16.65 -1.61 9.61
N TRP A 20 -15.80 -2.59 9.94
CA TRP A 20 -14.94 -3.24 8.94
C TRP A 20 -14.75 -4.75 9.20
N PRO A 21 -14.84 -5.59 8.15
CA PRO A 21 -14.56 -7.02 8.27
C PRO A 21 -13.06 -7.25 8.53
N LEU A 22 -12.76 -7.77 9.72
CA LEU A 22 -11.39 -7.96 10.20
C LEU A 22 -10.71 -9.21 9.62
N ASP A 23 -11.42 -10.07 8.89
CA ASP A 23 -10.90 -11.24 8.21
C ASP A 23 -10.21 -10.93 6.86
N ARG A 24 -10.24 -9.67 6.42
CA ARG A 24 -9.57 -9.22 5.20
C ARG A 24 -8.06 -9.09 5.35
N LEU A 25 -7.31 -9.54 4.36
CA LEU A 25 -5.87 -9.33 4.25
C LEU A 25 -5.57 -7.86 3.94
N PRO A 26 -4.91 -7.10 4.83
CA PRO A 26 -4.49 -5.75 4.50
C PRO A 26 -3.32 -5.76 3.52
N GLY A 27 -3.20 -4.71 2.71
CA GLY A 27 -2.09 -4.54 1.77
C GLY A 27 -0.78 -4.08 2.43
N GLY A 28 0.24 -3.87 1.62
CA GLY A 28 1.54 -3.36 2.08
C GLY A 28 2.33 -4.36 2.91
N ASP A 29 2.84 -3.90 4.05
CA ASP A 29 3.77 -4.65 4.91
C ASP A 29 3.04 -5.71 5.77
N SER A 30 1.72 -5.58 5.90
CA SER A 30 0.86 -6.47 6.70
C SER A 30 1.05 -7.96 6.35
N GLY A 31 1.09 -8.30 5.06
CA GLY A 31 1.27 -9.69 4.61
C GLY A 31 2.64 -10.27 4.99
N GLU A 32 3.69 -9.45 4.97
CA GLU A 32 5.02 -9.84 5.46
C GLU A 32 5.00 -10.08 6.97
N LEU A 33 4.49 -9.11 7.75
CA LEU A 33 4.47 -9.22 9.23
C LEU A 33 3.75 -10.49 9.70
N LEU A 34 2.65 -10.83 9.03
CA LEU A 34 1.91 -12.06 9.29
C LEU A 34 2.71 -13.30 8.87
N ALA A 35 3.30 -13.30 7.67
CA ALA A 35 4.12 -14.41 7.19
C ALA A 35 5.32 -14.68 8.12
N GLU A 36 6.03 -13.65 8.58
CA GLU A 36 7.16 -13.78 9.52
C GLU A 36 6.72 -14.30 10.89
N ALA A 37 5.53 -13.92 11.36
CA ALA A 37 4.95 -14.50 12.56
C ALA A 37 4.59 -15.99 12.37
N CYS A 38 4.23 -16.41 11.16
CA CYS A 38 3.90 -17.79 10.83
C CYS A 38 5.15 -18.69 10.70
N VAL A 39 6.22 -18.20 10.07
CA VAL A 39 7.47 -18.97 9.87
C VAL A 39 8.50 -18.77 10.99
N GLY A 40 8.27 -17.83 11.92
CA GLY A 40 9.22 -17.51 12.98
C GLY A 40 10.44 -16.72 12.52
N GLY A 41 10.32 -15.99 11.41
CA GLY A 41 11.41 -15.24 10.77
C GLY A 41 11.51 -13.78 11.20
N VAL A 42 12.29 -12.98 10.47
CA VAL A 42 12.54 -11.56 10.76
C VAL A 42 12.00 -10.67 9.64
N ALA A 43 11.17 -9.70 10.01
CA ALA A 43 10.58 -8.72 9.08
C ALA A 43 11.60 -7.66 8.64
N HIS A 44 11.21 -6.84 7.66
CA HIS A 44 12.03 -5.75 7.15
C HIS A 44 12.53 -4.80 8.26
N PRO A 45 13.68 -4.12 8.06
CA PRO A 45 14.29 -3.27 9.07
C PRO A 45 13.34 -2.19 9.66
N PRO A 46 13.22 -2.10 11.00
CA PRO A 46 14.16 -2.64 12.00
C PRO A 46 13.75 -3.99 12.63
N GLY A 47 12.82 -4.71 12.01
CA GLY A 47 12.45 -6.09 12.35
C GLY A 47 11.25 -6.22 13.29
N TYR A 48 10.76 -5.13 13.89
CA TYR A 48 9.55 -5.06 14.73
C TYR A 48 9.37 -6.21 15.75
N PRO A 49 10.43 -6.65 16.47
CA PRO A 49 10.36 -7.87 17.26
C PRO A 49 9.31 -7.86 18.37
N LEU A 50 8.91 -6.69 18.91
CA LEU A 50 7.79 -6.62 19.85
C LEU A 50 6.47 -7.04 19.20
N LEU A 51 6.15 -6.47 18.04
CA LEU A 51 4.93 -6.80 17.30
C LEU A 51 4.93 -8.27 16.87
N LEU A 52 6.04 -8.75 16.30
CA LEU A 52 6.15 -10.15 15.88
C LEU A 52 6.01 -11.11 17.07
N SER A 53 6.57 -10.78 18.23
CA SER A 53 6.41 -11.59 19.45
C SER A 53 4.95 -11.64 19.91
N MET A 54 4.22 -10.52 19.84
CA MET A 54 2.79 -10.48 20.15
C MET A 54 1.97 -11.31 19.16
N LEU A 55 2.25 -11.20 17.86
CA LEU A 55 1.58 -11.99 16.82
C LEU A 55 1.82 -13.49 16.99
N ARG A 56 3.06 -13.90 17.29
CA ARG A 56 3.41 -15.29 17.59
C ARG A 56 2.68 -15.81 18.83
N LEU A 57 2.56 -14.98 19.87
CA LEU A 57 1.81 -15.33 21.08
C LEU A 57 0.32 -15.50 20.79
N VAL A 58 -0.30 -14.59 20.02
CA VAL A 58 -1.70 -14.69 19.60
C VAL A 58 -1.94 -15.96 18.81
N ARG A 59 -1.06 -16.26 17.85
CA ARG A 59 -1.14 -17.50 17.06
C ARG A 59 -1.01 -18.74 17.93
N TRP A 60 -0.02 -18.78 18.82
CA TRP A 60 0.18 -19.89 19.75
C TRP A 60 -1.04 -20.10 20.65
N ALA A 61 -1.59 -19.02 21.23
CA ALA A 61 -2.76 -19.10 22.09
C ALA A 61 -4.00 -19.60 21.33
N ALA A 62 -4.20 -19.15 20.09
CA ALA A 62 -5.27 -19.64 19.23
C ALA A 62 -5.16 -21.16 18.96
N GLN A 63 -3.95 -21.65 18.69
CA GLN A 63 -3.68 -23.08 18.51
C GLN A 63 -3.97 -23.88 19.80
N GLN A 64 -3.63 -23.35 20.98
CA GLN A 64 -3.96 -24.01 22.25
C GLN A 64 -5.48 -24.10 22.51
N CYS A 65 -6.24 -23.16 21.97
CA CYS A 65 -7.71 -23.14 22.05
C CYS A 65 -8.40 -24.00 20.98
N GLY A 66 -7.66 -24.78 20.18
CA GLY A 66 -8.23 -25.62 19.13
C GLY A 66 -8.57 -24.90 17.82
N TYR A 67 -8.18 -23.61 17.68
CA TYR A 67 -8.28 -22.92 16.40
C TYR A 67 -7.08 -23.28 15.53
N ASN A 68 -7.28 -24.22 14.60
CA ASN A 68 -6.28 -24.53 13.58
C ASN A 68 -6.22 -23.36 12.59
N THR A 69 -5.09 -22.65 12.60
CA THR A 69 -4.79 -21.54 11.68
C THR A 69 -4.20 -22.01 10.35
N ILE A 70 -4.02 -23.33 10.16
CA ILE A 70 -3.49 -23.95 8.94
C ILE A 70 -4.70 -24.44 8.13
N ALA A 71 -4.82 -23.99 6.88
CA ALA A 71 -5.90 -24.41 5.99
C ALA A 71 -5.74 -25.92 5.67
N GLY A 72 -6.82 -26.67 5.88
CA GLY A 72 -6.86 -28.13 5.68
C GLY A 72 -7.99 -28.83 6.45
N ASP A 73 -8.57 -28.18 7.47
CA ASP A 73 -9.72 -28.68 8.21
C ASP A 73 -10.87 -27.67 8.14
N GLU A 74 -11.76 -27.85 7.16
CA GLU A 74 -12.81 -26.89 6.73
C GLU A 74 -13.87 -26.60 7.79
N THR A 75 -13.85 -27.28 8.94
CA THR A 75 -14.95 -27.20 9.90
C THR A 75 -14.72 -26.21 11.05
N SER A 76 -13.51 -25.64 11.24
CA SER A 76 -13.21 -24.69 12.35
C SER A 76 -11.98 -23.78 12.16
N SER A 77 -11.56 -23.44 10.93
CA SER A 77 -10.37 -22.58 10.73
C SER A 77 -10.69 -21.09 10.84
N VAL A 78 -10.32 -20.46 11.97
CA VAL A 78 -10.23 -18.99 12.05
C VAL A 78 -8.95 -18.55 11.34
N HIS A 79 -9.07 -17.74 10.29
CA HIS A 79 -7.90 -17.21 9.58
C HIS A 79 -7.07 -16.35 10.54
N PHE A 80 -5.75 -16.56 10.56
CA PHE A 80 -4.85 -15.85 11.48
C PHE A 80 -4.94 -14.32 11.33
N VAL A 81 -5.20 -13.83 10.12
CA VAL A 81 -5.41 -12.41 9.84
C VAL A 81 -6.55 -11.79 10.67
N LEU A 82 -7.63 -12.53 10.94
CA LEU A 82 -8.73 -12.05 11.78
C LEU A 82 -8.25 -11.72 13.19
N LEU A 83 -7.46 -12.62 13.79
CA LEU A 83 -6.94 -12.46 15.14
C LEU A 83 -5.91 -11.33 15.21
N ALA A 84 -5.06 -11.23 14.18
CA ALA A 84 -4.07 -10.16 14.08
C ALA A 84 -4.73 -8.78 13.95
N ASN A 85 -5.74 -8.65 13.08
CA ASN A 85 -6.49 -7.41 12.89
C ASN A 85 -7.31 -7.05 14.14
N ALA A 86 -7.91 -8.03 14.82
CA ALA A 86 -8.59 -7.81 16.09
C ALA A 86 -7.65 -7.32 17.21
N MET A 87 -6.44 -7.90 17.30
CA MET A 87 -5.39 -7.43 18.20
C MET A 87 -5.01 -5.98 17.86
N ASN A 88 -4.79 -5.68 16.59
CA ASN A 88 -4.44 -4.33 16.12
C ASN A 88 -5.52 -3.30 16.48
N ALA A 89 -6.79 -3.61 16.22
CA ALA A 89 -7.93 -2.77 16.58
C ALA A 89 -8.00 -2.49 18.09
N PHE A 90 -7.79 -3.53 18.91
CA PHE A 90 -7.76 -3.39 20.37
C PHE A 90 -6.63 -2.49 20.86
N VAL A 91 -5.43 -2.66 20.28
CA VAL A 91 -4.26 -1.83 20.62
C VAL A 91 -4.47 -0.38 20.16
N ALA A 92 -5.07 -0.16 18.98
CA ALA A 92 -5.43 1.17 18.49
C ALA A 92 -6.47 1.85 19.40
N ALA A 93 -7.50 1.13 19.82
CA ALA A 93 -8.48 1.62 20.81
C ALA A 93 -7.81 1.91 22.17
N GLY A 94 -6.81 1.12 22.55
CA GLY A 94 -5.94 1.38 23.70
C GLY A 94 -5.17 2.70 23.59
N ALA A 95 -4.66 3.05 22.41
CA ALA A 95 -3.99 4.32 22.16
C ALA A 95 -4.95 5.51 22.36
N ALA A 96 -6.17 5.41 21.83
CA ALA A 96 -7.23 6.40 22.05
C ALA A 96 -7.62 6.51 23.53
N ALA A 97 -7.72 5.38 24.24
CA ALA A 97 -7.96 5.37 25.68
C ALA A 97 -6.82 6.06 26.45
N CYS A 98 -5.58 5.96 25.99
CA CYS A 98 -4.45 6.68 26.58
C CYS A 98 -4.55 8.20 26.38
N VAL A 99 -5.02 8.67 25.22
CA VAL A 99 -5.34 10.09 25.00
C VAL A 99 -6.38 10.57 26.01
N THR A 100 -7.49 9.84 26.16
CA THR A 100 -8.52 10.14 27.18
C THR A 100 -7.94 10.17 28.59
N HIS A 101 -7.14 9.17 28.97
CA HIS A 101 -6.56 9.14 30.31
C HIS A 101 -5.60 10.30 30.55
N THR A 102 -4.80 10.68 29.55
CA THR A 102 -3.88 11.81 29.61
C THR A 102 -4.63 13.12 29.83
N VAL A 103 -5.68 13.39 29.05
CA VAL A 103 -6.53 14.58 29.22
C VAL A 103 -7.21 14.58 30.59
N HIS A 104 -7.72 13.43 31.03
CA HIS A 104 -8.36 13.30 32.33
C HIS A 104 -7.39 13.58 33.50
N LEU A 105 -6.13 13.15 33.41
CA LEU A 105 -5.11 13.46 34.41
C LEU A 105 -4.74 14.96 34.39
N LEU A 106 -4.51 15.53 33.19
CA LEU A 106 -4.12 16.93 33.02
C LEU A 106 -5.22 17.92 33.43
N THR A 107 -6.47 17.50 33.44
CA THR A 107 -7.63 18.28 33.90
C THR A 107 -7.96 18.06 35.38
N SER A 108 -7.05 17.47 36.17
CA SER A 108 -7.33 17.13 37.58
C SER A 108 -8.53 16.20 37.77
N ARG A 109 -8.86 15.40 36.76
CA ARG A 109 -10.00 14.47 36.75
C ARG A 109 -11.38 15.14 36.77
N SER A 110 -11.49 16.42 36.40
CA SER A 110 -12.76 17.16 36.39
C SER A 110 -13.52 17.11 35.06
N SER A 111 -12.83 16.83 33.95
CA SER A 111 -13.37 16.94 32.58
C SER A 111 -13.49 15.58 31.89
N SER A 112 -14.27 14.67 32.48
CA SER A 112 -14.41 13.29 31.98
C SER A 112 -15.02 13.20 30.58
N VAL A 113 -16.04 14.02 30.28
CA VAL A 113 -16.75 13.97 28.99
C VAL A 113 -15.87 14.51 27.87
N GLU A 114 -15.16 15.61 28.14
CA GLU A 114 -14.22 16.22 27.19
C GLU A 114 -13.01 15.32 26.96
N ALA A 115 -12.55 14.60 27.98
CA ALA A 115 -11.49 13.61 27.85
C ALA A 115 -11.92 12.41 26.97
N ILE A 116 -13.16 11.92 27.12
CA ILE A 116 -13.71 10.87 26.24
C ILE A 116 -13.79 11.38 24.81
N ALA A 117 -14.33 12.59 24.61
CA ALA A 117 -14.43 13.21 23.31
C ALA A 117 -13.06 13.35 22.62
N ALA A 118 -12.02 13.76 23.34
CA ALA A 118 -10.66 13.85 22.80
C ALA A 118 -10.11 12.51 22.29
N GLY A 119 -10.29 11.44 23.08
CA GLY A 119 -9.87 10.10 22.68
C GLY A 119 -10.67 9.56 21.49
N LEU A 120 -11.99 9.81 21.46
CA LEU A 120 -12.83 9.44 20.32
C LEU A 120 -12.49 10.26 19.07
N CYS A 121 -12.16 11.55 19.20
CA CYS A 121 -11.70 12.36 18.07
C CYS A 121 -10.38 11.84 17.50
N PHE A 122 -9.45 11.38 18.35
CA PHE A 122 -8.23 10.69 17.89
C PHE A 122 -8.57 9.38 17.19
N ALA A 123 -9.39 8.53 17.83
CA ALA A 123 -9.79 7.23 17.29
C ALA A 123 -10.47 7.34 15.91
N LEU A 124 -11.24 8.40 15.71
CA LEU A 124 -12.00 8.68 14.50
C LEU A 124 -11.30 9.68 13.57
N SER A 125 -10.03 10.02 13.79
CA SER A 125 -9.22 10.66 12.74
C SER A 125 -9.04 9.70 11.57
N LYS A 126 -8.94 10.21 10.34
CA LYS A 126 -8.94 9.40 9.12
C LYS A 126 -7.82 8.37 9.17
N LEU A 127 -6.60 8.82 9.46
CA LEU A 127 -5.43 7.95 9.54
C LEU A 127 -5.53 6.92 10.67
N THR A 128 -5.96 7.33 11.87
CA THR A 128 -6.03 6.40 13.01
C THR A 128 -7.07 5.32 12.78
N TRP A 129 -8.23 5.68 12.22
CA TRP A 129 -9.27 4.73 11.89
C TRP A 129 -8.85 3.79 10.75
N GLU A 130 -8.22 4.33 9.70
CA GLU A 130 -7.73 3.55 8.58
C GLU A 130 -6.80 2.41 9.03
N TYR A 131 -5.78 2.73 9.83
CA TYR A 131 -4.77 1.80 10.32
C TYR A 131 -5.18 1.02 11.58
N ALA A 132 -6.35 1.28 12.17
CA ALA A 132 -6.91 0.42 13.21
C ALA A 132 -7.47 -0.90 12.66
N ARG A 133 -7.86 -0.92 11.38
CA ARG A 133 -8.59 -2.04 10.74
C ARG A 133 -7.69 -3.18 10.26
N GLY A 134 -6.42 -2.90 9.98
CA GLY A 134 -5.45 -3.86 9.46
C GLY A 134 -4.16 -3.87 10.30
N ILE A 135 -3.58 -5.05 10.50
CA ILE A 135 -2.36 -5.25 11.29
C ILE A 135 -1.17 -4.50 10.72
N GLU A 136 -0.75 -3.45 11.39
CA GLU A 136 0.40 -2.65 11.02
C GLU A 136 1.18 -2.22 12.27
N VAL A 137 2.37 -1.69 12.09
CA VAL A 137 3.29 -1.32 13.18
C VAL A 137 2.83 -0.10 13.98
N PHE A 138 1.93 0.71 13.40
CA PHE A 138 1.54 2.03 13.89
C PHE A 138 0.64 1.99 15.12
N ALA A 139 -0.34 1.07 15.18
CA ALA A 139 -1.28 0.99 16.31
C ALA A 139 -0.54 0.74 17.63
N LEU A 140 0.38 -0.23 17.62
CA LEU A 140 1.23 -0.54 18.77
C LEU A 140 2.15 0.62 19.13
N ASN A 141 2.72 1.30 18.14
CA ASN A 141 3.58 2.45 18.42
C ASN A 141 2.80 3.60 19.08
N ASN A 142 1.61 3.91 18.57
CA ASN A 142 0.74 4.95 19.13
C ASN A 142 0.28 4.58 20.55
N PHE A 143 0.04 3.30 20.83
CA PHE A 143 -0.25 2.85 22.18
C PHE A 143 0.92 3.09 23.14
N LEU A 144 2.14 2.74 22.74
CA LEU A 144 3.35 2.98 23.55
C LEU A 144 3.60 4.49 23.78
N VAL A 145 3.42 5.33 22.75
CA VAL A 145 3.44 6.80 22.89
C VAL A 145 2.36 7.28 23.86
N GLY A 146 1.14 6.73 23.76
CA GLY A 146 0.05 7.02 24.69
C GLY A 146 0.38 6.67 26.14
N VAL A 147 1.02 5.51 26.37
CA VAL A 147 1.52 5.11 27.70
C VAL A 147 2.61 6.07 28.18
N LEU A 148 3.54 6.49 27.31
CA LEU A 148 4.56 7.48 27.66
C LEU A 148 3.95 8.82 28.07
N HIS A 149 2.91 9.31 27.38
CA HIS A 149 2.17 10.51 27.82
C HIS A 149 1.63 10.37 29.24
N ILE A 150 1.02 9.23 29.57
CA ILE A 150 0.50 8.98 30.91
C ILE A 150 1.64 8.95 31.94
N LEU A 151 2.74 8.27 31.63
CA LEU A 151 3.89 8.15 32.54
C LEU A 151 4.60 9.47 32.76
N VAL A 152 4.74 10.31 31.73
CA VAL A 152 5.27 11.67 31.84
C VAL A 152 4.38 12.51 32.75
N VAL A 153 3.06 12.52 32.51
CA VAL A 153 2.11 13.22 33.40
C VAL A 153 2.26 12.75 34.84
N ARG A 154 2.28 11.43 35.07
CA ARG A 154 2.43 10.84 36.41
C ARG A 154 3.78 11.19 37.04
N HIS A 155 4.86 11.20 36.28
CA HIS A 155 6.18 11.57 36.78
C HIS A 155 6.22 13.02 37.25
N PHE A 156 5.67 13.96 36.46
CA PHE A 156 5.62 15.36 36.85
C PHE A 156 4.66 15.62 38.01
N MET A 157 3.52 14.93 38.08
CA MET A 157 2.60 15.08 39.22
C MET A 157 3.13 14.42 40.50
N GLN A 158 3.82 13.28 40.36
CA GLN A 158 4.33 12.44 41.46
C GLN A 158 5.66 11.80 41.03
N PRO A 159 6.80 12.48 41.24
CA PRO A 159 8.10 12.00 40.79
C PRO A 159 8.57 10.83 41.66
N THR A 160 8.29 9.61 41.22
CA THR A 160 8.72 8.36 41.88
C THR A 160 9.73 7.60 41.01
N MET A 161 10.58 6.78 41.63
CA MET A 161 11.48 5.90 40.86
C MET A 161 10.71 4.88 40.03
N LYS A 162 9.56 4.42 40.52
CA LYS A 162 8.64 3.54 39.79
C LYS A 162 8.24 4.15 38.44
N ASN A 163 7.80 5.42 38.42
CA ASN A 163 7.40 6.09 37.19
C ASN A 163 8.58 6.24 36.21
N ALA A 164 9.78 6.57 36.71
CA ALA A 164 10.98 6.69 35.88
C ALA A 164 11.40 5.33 35.27
N CYS A 165 11.43 4.27 36.07
CA CYS A 165 11.78 2.92 35.61
C CYS A 165 10.74 2.34 34.65
N MET A 166 9.44 2.55 34.91
CA MET A 166 8.38 2.18 33.97
C MET A 166 8.50 2.95 32.65
N GLY A 167 8.79 4.25 32.71
CA GLY A 167 9.03 5.07 31.52
C GLY A 167 10.19 4.53 30.69
N ALA A 168 11.34 4.30 31.33
CA ALA A 168 12.52 3.75 30.68
C ALA A 168 12.29 2.35 30.08
N PHE A 169 11.58 1.46 30.79
CA PHE A 169 11.19 0.16 30.25
C PHE A 169 10.32 0.29 28.99
N VAL A 170 9.33 1.19 29.01
CA VAL A 170 8.46 1.46 27.85
C VAL A 170 9.26 2.09 26.69
N CYS A 171 10.24 2.96 26.96
CA CYS A 171 11.14 3.47 25.92
C CYS A 171 11.92 2.32 25.24
N GLY A 172 12.49 1.42 26.04
CA GLY A 172 13.18 0.23 25.52
C GLY A 172 12.26 -0.64 24.66
N LEU A 173 11.03 -0.89 25.12
CA LEU A 173 10.01 -1.62 24.34
C LEU A 173 9.62 -0.90 23.05
N GLY A 174 9.45 0.42 23.11
CA GLY A 174 9.15 1.28 21.97
C GLY A 174 10.12 1.12 20.82
N LEU A 175 11.42 1.17 21.14
CA LEU A 175 12.49 0.98 20.16
C LEU A 175 12.46 -0.41 19.52
N THR A 176 11.99 -1.43 20.23
CA THR A 176 11.81 -2.79 19.68
C THR A 176 10.53 -2.95 18.84
N ASN A 177 9.70 -1.91 18.74
CA ASN A 177 8.59 -1.84 17.80
C ASN A 177 8.96 -0.93 16.62
N GLN A 178 9.04 0.39 16.79
CA GLN A 178 9.24 1.33 15.69
C GLN A 178 10.09 2.53 16.12
N HIS A 179 11.17 2.83 15.39
CA HIS A 179 12.16 3.85 15.79
C HIS A 179 11.65 5.29 15.86
N THR A 180 10.54 5.60 15.21
CA THR A 180 9.96 6.95 15.26
C THR A 180 9.51 7.34 16.68
N ILE A 181 9.36 6.38 17.59
CA ILE A 181 9.10 6.68 19.00
C ILE A 181 10.21 7.51 19.65
N VAL A 182 11.47 7.42 19.18
CA VAL A 182 12.60 8.16 19.77
C VAL A 182 12.39 9.68 19.69
N LEU A 183 11.60 10.14 18.71
CA LEU A 183 11.24 11.55 18.53
C LEU A 183 10.34 12.08 19.68
N PHE A 184 9.72 11.19 20.44
CA PHE A 184 9.03 11.47 21.69
C PHE A 184 9.89 11.18 22.91
N GLU A 185 10.64 10.06 22.89
CA GLU A 185 11.48 9.65 24.02
C GLU A 185 12.55 10.70 24.34
N ASP A 186 13.31 11.17 23.35
CA ASP A 186 14.42 12.10 23.58
C ASP A 186 13.95 13.39 24.28
N PRO A 187 12.88 14.09 23.82
CA PRO A 187 12.38 15.26 24.52
C PRO A 187 11.80 14.94 25.89
N PHE A 188 11.07 13.82 26.05
CA PHE A 188 10.51 13.45 27.36
C PHE A 188 11.61 13.13 28.38
N ILE A 189 12.64 12.39 27.97
CA ILE A 189 13.80 12.08 28.81
C ILE A 189 14.53 13.37 29.18
N LEU A 190 14.76 14.27 28.23
CA LEU A 190 15.39 15.57 28.50
C LEU A 190 14.62 16.35 29.57
N TRP A 191 13.30 16.48 29.43
CA TRP A 191 12.48 17.21 30.40
C TRP A 191 12.45 16.54 31.79
N VAL A 192 12.48 15.22 31.86
CA VAL A 192 12.61 14.48 33.12
C VAL A 192 13.97 14.76 33.78
N LEU A 193 15.07 14.72 33.02
CA LEU A 193 16.42 14.97 33.54
C LEU A 193 16.63 16.44 33.95
N LEU A 194 16.01 17.39 33.26
CA LEU A 194 16.10 18.82 33.59
C LEU A 194 15.33 19.18 34.87
N THR A 195 14.28 18.43 35.20
CA THR A 195 13.40 18.73 36.35
C THR A 195 13.66 17.86 37.57
N ARG A 196 14.35 16.73 37.41
CA ARG A 196 14.71 15.83 38.50
C ARG A 196 16.18 15.45 38.47
N ARG A 197 16.83 15.56 39.63
CA ARG A 197 18.18 15.02 39.85
C ARG A 197 18.08 13.56 40.26
N PHE A 198 18.81 12.71 39.55
CA PHE A 198 18.97 11.30 39.89
C PHE A 198 20.38 11.08 40.43
N CYS A 199 20.50 10.26 41.48
CA CYS A 199 21.81 9.75 41.87
C CYS A 199 22.27 8.63 40.92
N VAL A 200 23.54 8.24 41.00
CA VAL A 200 24.14 7.23 40.11
C VAL A 200 23.40 5.89 40.19
N VAL A 201 22.99 5.46 41.40
CA VAL A 201 22.26 4.20 41.59
C VAL A 201 20.88 4.23 40.93
N GLU A 202 20.17 5.36 41.03
CA GLU A 202 18.88 5.53 40.35
C GLU A 202 19.04 5.56 38.83
N LEU A 203 20.08 6.22 38.31
CA LEU A 203 20.40 6.20 36.88
C LEU A 203 20.74 4.80 36.38
N MET A 204 21.52 4.03 37.13
CA MET A 204 21.82 2.64 36.81
C MET A 204 20.55 1.78 36.78
N LEU A 205 19.63 1.98 37.72
CA LEU A 205 18.35 1.26 37.73
C LEU A 205 17.48 1.63 36.52
N VAL A 206 17.37 2.92 36.19
CA VAL A 206 16.62 3.41 35.01
C VAL A 206 17.23 2.84 33.72
N ALA A 207 18.57 2.85 33.61
CA ALA A 207 19.28 2.26 32.48
C ALA A 207 19.05 0.74 32.40
N ALA A 208 19.09 0.02 33.52
CA ALA A 208 18.82 -1.41 33.56
C ALA A 208 17.40 -1.74 33.09
N THR A 209 16.39 -0.96 33.48
CA THR A 209 15.01 -1.17 33.02
C THR A 209 14.82 -0.80 31.55
N PHE A 210 15.55 0.19 31.03
CA PHE A 210 15.58 0.48 29.59
C PHE A 210 16.16 -0.70 28.80
N VAL A 211 17.30 -1.25 29.25
CA VAL A 211 17.92 -2.44 28.64
C VAL A 211 16.99 -3.66 28.75
N ALA A 212 16.25 -3.79 29.84
CA ALA A 212 15.24 -4.85 29.98
C ALA A 212 14.12 -4.72 28.92
N GLY A 213 13.71 -3.50 28.56
CA GLY A 213 12.78 -3.28 27.44
C GLY A 213 13.40 -3.65 26.08
N LEU A 214 14.68 -3.30 25.86
CA LEU A 214 15.42 -3.65 24.64
C LEU A 214 15.69 -5.15 24.48
N SER A 215 15.56 -5.94 25.56
CA SER A 215 15.83 -7.39 25.53
C SER A 215 15.00 -8.16 24.50
N ILE A 216 13.88 -7.60 24.04
CA ILE A 216 13.06 -8.18 22.97
C ILE A 216 13.84 -8.29 21.65
N TYR A 217 14.87 -7.49 21.38
CA TYR A 217 15.76 -7.69 20.22
C TYR A 217 16.51 -9.02 20.24
N LEU A 218 16.63 -9.69 21.39
CA LEU A 218 17.20 -11.04 21.46
C LEU A 218 16.35 -12.04 20.65
N GLN A 219 15.03 -11.84 20.57
CA GLN A 219 14.16 -12.67 19.72
C GLN A 219 14.55 -12.59 18.25
N THR A 220 15.05 -11.44 17.77
CA THR A 220 15.52 -11.27 16.39
C THR A 220 16.73 -12.16 16.12
N ILE A 221 17.71 -12.19 17.04
CA ILE A 221 18.88 -13.08 16.93
C ILE A 221 18.45 -14.55 16.93
N LEU A 222 17.53 -14.93 17.84
CA LEU A 222 17.03 -16.30 17.94
C LEU A 222 16.28 -16.72 16.66
N SER A 223 15.46 -15.82 16.10
CA SER A 223 14.68 -16.07 14.88
C SER A 223 15.58 -16.26 13.65
N ALA A 224 16.78 -15.68 13.64
CA ALA A 224 17.71 -15.74 12.51
C ALA A 224 18.76 -16.86 12.59
N GLN A 225 18.74 -17.70 13.64
CA GLN A 225 19.69 -18.81 13.76
C GLN A 225 19.57 -19.77 12.59
N GLU A 226 18.33 -20.13 12.23
CA GLU A 226 18.03 -20.89 11.03
C GLU A 226 17.43 -19.97 9.95
N PRO A 227 17.86 -20.08 8.69
CA PRO A 227 17.24 -19.32 7.61
C PRO A 227 15.79 -19.77 7.41
N THR A 228 14.88 -18.82 7.21
CA THR A 228 13.48 -19.08 6.89
C THR A 228 13.07 -18.33 5.62
N PRO A 229 12.16 -18.89 4.78
CA PRO A 229 11.80 -18.27 3.51
C PRO A 229 11.22 -16.86 3.67
N GLY A 230 11.85 -15.91 2.96
CA GLY A 230 11.42 -14.51 2.87
C GLY A 230 11.87 -13.61 4.01
N THR A 231 12.60 -14.12 5.01
CA THR A 231 13.18 -13.33 6.09
C THR A 231 14.20 -12.31 5.60
N TRP A 232 14.14 -11.12 6.20
CA TRP A 232 15.07 -10.01 5.95
C TRP A 232 16.35 -10.09 6.77
N GLY A 233 17.47 -9.84 6.11
CA GLY A 233 18.78 -9.67 6.77
C GLY A 233 19.38 -10.98 7.28
N ASP A 234 20.62 -10.89 7.73
CA ASP A 234 21.23 -11.89 8.60
C ASP A 234 21.46 -11.25 9.98
N THR A 235 20.53 -11.48 10.90
CA THR A 235 20.60 -10.98 12.29
C THR A 235 21.10 -12.04 13.27
N SER A 236 21.66 -13.16 12.78
CA SER A 236 22.20 -14.24 13.62
C SER A 236 23.43 -13.83 14.44
N THR A 237 24.03 -12.69 14.11
CA THR A 237 25.18 -12.10 14.79
C THR A 237 24.86 -10.70 15.33
N LEU A 238 25.62 -10.22 16.32
CA LEU A 238 25.47 -8.84 16.83
C LEU A 238 25.71 -7.80 15.73
N THR A 239 26.71 -7.98 14.87
CA THR A 239 26.99 -7.07 13.75
C THR A 239 25.81 -7.01 12.78
N GLY A 240 25.23 -8.15 12.47
CA GLY A 240 24.02 -8.27 11.66
C GLY A 240 22.81 -7.59 12.29
N LEU A 241 22.56 -7.85 13.58
CA LEU A 241 21.53 -7.16 14.36
C LEU A 241 21.71 -5.64 14.31
N PHE A 242 22.91 -5.12 14.58
CA PHE A 242 23.17 -3.67 14.52
C PHE A 242 23.05 -3.08 13.11
N ALA A 243 23.34 -3.83 12.05
CA ALA A 243 23.10 -3.38 10.68
C ALA A 243 21.60 -3.24 10.41
N HIS A 244 20.83 -4.25 10.81
CA HIS A 244 19.38 -4.30 10.66
C HIS A 244 18.66 -3.23 11.51
N VAL A 245 19.05 -3.07 12.78
CA VAL A 245 18.53 -2.01 13.67
C VAL A 245 18.90 -0.61 13.14
N ARG A 246 20.06 -0.41 12.52
CA ARG A 246 20.37 0.91 11.90
C ARG A 246 19.67 1.13 10.55
N ARG A 247 18.88 0.15 10.09
CA ARG A 247 18.22 0.15 8.78
C ARG A 247 19.23 0.46 7.67
N LYS A 248 20.40 -0.19 7.73
CA LYS A 248 21.53 0.07 6.82
C LYS A 248 21.12 -0.15 5.37
N GLU A 249 20.27 -1.14 5.12
CA GLU A 249 19.71 -1.49 3.81
C GLU A 249 18.88 -0.36 3.18
N TYR A 250 18.32 0.52 4.01
CA TYR A 250 17.54 1.68 3.55
C TYR A 250 18.41 2.94 3.39
N GLY A 251 19.68 2.87 3.82
CA GLY A 251 20.64 3.98 3.79
C GLY A 251 20.89 4.66 5.14
N THR A 252 20.32 4.16 6.25
CA THR A 252 20.36 4.76 7.60
C THR A 252 19.81 6.19 7.66
N LEU A 253 18.89 6.46 8.60
CA LEU A 253 18.18 7.75 8.72
C LEU A 253 17.42 8.16 7.43
N ARG A 254 16.96 7.18 6.66
CA ARG A 254 16.06 7.38 5.51
C ARG A 254 14.77 6.63 5.73
N LEU A 255 13.68 7.14 5.15
CA LEU A 255 12.38 6.49 5.22
C LEU A 255 12.32 5.30 4.26
N SER A 256 12.80 5.48 3.03
CA SER A 256 12.75 4.50 1.94
C SER A 256 14.12 4.34 1.25
N PRO A 257 14.47 3.14 0.72
CA PRO A 257 15.65 2.96 -0.11
C PRO A 257 15.55 3.63 -1.49
N LEU A 258 14.35 4.09 -1.89
CA LEU A 258 14.12 4.76 -3.16
C LEU A 258 15.02 5.99 -3.31
N GLN A 259 15.59 6.13 -4.50
CA GLN A 259 16.44 7.25 -4.91
C GLN A 259 15.62 8.16 -5.82
N GLY A 260 15.71 9.48 -5.60
CA GLY A 260 15.02 10.48 -6.40
C GLY A 260 14.93 11.81 -5.66
N ASP A 261 14.58 12.87 -6.41
CA ASP A 261 14.26 14.15 -5.82
C ASP A 261 12.93 14.04 -5.06
N SER A 262 12.86 14.67 -3.90
CA SER A 262 11.63 14.76 -3.11
C SER A 262 11.56 16.12 -2.44
N GLU A 263 10.36 16.50 -2.01
CA GLU A 263 10.09 17.82 -1.48
C GLU A 263 10.79 18.03 -0.13
N GLY A 264 11.21 19.27 0.12
CA GLY A 264 11.88 19.67 1.35
C GLY A 264 10.93 19.83 2.54
N LEU A 265 11.51 20.17 3.70
CA LEU A 265 10.82 20.30 4.99
C LEU A 265 9.57 21.18 4.92
N LEU A 266 9.65 22.38 4.31
CA LEU A 266 8.52 23.32 4.29
C LEU A 266 7.29 22.76 3.56
N ALA A 267 7.48 22.08 2.44
CA ALA A 267 6.40 21.45 1.70
C ALA A 267 5.76 20.30 2.51
N ARG A 268 6.58 19.50 3.20
CA ARG A 268 6.10 18.42 4.07
C ARG A 268 5.34 18.95 5.29
N LEU A 269 5.80 20.04 5.89
CA LEU A 269 5.09 20.72 6.99
C LEU A 269 3.76 21.29 6.52
N ALA A 270 3.71 21.92 5.33
CA ALA A 270 2.47 22.38 4.73
C ALA A 270 1.50 21.21 4.49
N ALA A 271 2.00 20.11 3.94
CA ALA A 271 1.23 18.89 3.70
C ALA A 271 0.69 18.29 5.02
N TYR A 272 1.48 18.28 6.09
CA TYR A 272 1.04 17.86 7.43
C TYR A 272 -0.07 18.76 7.99
N ILE A 273 0.01 20.08 7.81
CA ILE A 273 -1.05 21.00 8.24
C ILE A 273 -2.35 20.74 7.48
N MET A 274 -2.26 20.47 6.17
CA MET A 274 -3.43 20.09 5.37
C MET A 274 -4.02 18.76 5.86
N ASP A 275 -3.20 17.75 6.14
CA ASP A 275 -3.67 16.49 6.72
C ASP A 275 -4.37 16.71 8.06
N CYS A 276 -3.87 17.61 8.91
CA CYS A 276 -4.50 17.96 10.19
C CYS A 276 -5.86 18.64 10.01
N LEU A 277 -5.99 19.51 9.00
CA LEU A 277 -7.27 20.16 8.65
C LEU A 277 -8.29 19.13 8.18
N ASP A 278 -7.86 18.16 7.37
CA ASP A 278 -8.71 17.07 6.93
C ASP A 278 -9.13 16.20 8.12
N ASP A 279 -8.16 15.75 8.92
CA ASP A 279 -8.38 14.89 10.08
C ASP A 279 -9.29 15.52 11.14
N PHE A 280 -9.00 16.75 11.60
CA PHE A 280 -9.63 17.33 12.79
C PHE A 280 -10.56 18.52 12.53
N HIS A 281 -10.66 18.99 11.28
CA HIS A 281 -11.40 20.20 10.91
C HIS A 281 -10.83 21.49 11.53
N TRP A 282 -11.18 22.65 10.98
CA TRP A 282 -10.71 23.94 11.52
C TRP A 282 -11.18 24.19 12.97
N THR A 283 -12.37 23.67 13.33
CA THR A 283 -12.88 23.72 14.71
C THR A 283 -11.99 22.95 15.68
N GLY A 284 -11.46 21.79 15.26
CA GLY A 284 -10.50 21.02 16.04
C GLY A 284 -9.21 21.80 16.25
N LEU A 285 -8.68 22.43 15.20
CA LEU A 285 -7.46 23.26 15.31
C LEU A 285 -7.63 24.44 16.26
N MET A 286 -8.79 25.12 16.25
CA MET A 286 -9.06 26.20 17.21
C MET A 286 -9.08 25.70 18.66
N LEU A 287 -9.65 24.52 18.90
CA LEU A 287 -9.62 23.89 20.22
C LEU A 287 -8.20 23.48 20.62
N MET A 288 -7.39 22.96 19.69
CA MET A 288 -5.98 22.65 19.95
C MET A 288 -5.20 23.91 20.34
N ALA A 289 -5.37 25.02 19.61
CA ALA A 289 -4.74 26.30 19.93
C ALA A 289 -5.15 26.81 21.32
N LEU A 290 -6.43 26.68 21.68
CA LEU A 290 -6.91 26.97 23.03
C LEU A 290 -6.25 26.04 24.07
N GLY A 291 -6.12 24.75 23.78
CA GLY A 291 -5.43 23.77 24.62
C GLY A 291 -3.97 24.14 24.87
N VAL A 292 -3.22 24.49 23.81
CA VAL A 292 -1.84 24.98 23.91
C VAL A 292 -1.77 26.21 24.83
N ARG A 293 -2.63 27.21 24.60
CA ARG A 293 -2.70 28.42 25.43
C ARG A 293 -2.91 28.08 26.91
N THR A 294 -3.84 27.18 27.22
CA THR A 294 -4.13 26.81 28.62
C THR A 294 -2.95 26.17 29.34
N ARG A 295 -2.02 25.54 28.60
CA ARG A 295 -0.91 24.78 29.18
C ARG A 295 0.41 25.51 29.19
N LEU A 296 0.72 26.24 28.12
CA LEU A 296 1.95 27.01 28.03
C LEU A 296 1.83 28.36 28.74
N PHE A 297 0.61 28.92 28.81
CA PHE A 297 0.36 30.24 29.40
C PHE A 297 -0.83 30.19 30.38
N PRO A 298 -0.73 29.41 31.48
CA PRO A 298 -1.81 29.33 32.46
C PRO A 298 -1.97 30.66 33.20
N ASN A 299 -3.22 31.05 33.49
CA ASN A 299 -3.50 32.19 34.38
C ASN A 299 -3.25 31.75 35.83
N ILE A 300 -2.11 32.18 36.41
CA ILE A 300 -1.67 31.78 37.75
C ILE A 300 -2.30 32.68 38.86
N GLY A 301 -2.96 33.79 38.49
CA GLY A 301 -3.48 34.79 39.43
C GLY A 301 -4.48 34.24 40.48
N ASN A 302 -4.40 34.79 41.71
CA ASN A 302 -5.20 34.50 42.92
C ASN A 302 -5.33 33.03 43.38
N ASN A 303 -4.64 32.08 42.73
CA ASN A 303 -4.67 30.67 43.12
C ASN A 303 -3.85 30.41 44.39
N SER A 304 -4.26 29.42 45.19
CA SER A 304 -3.49 28.96 46.35
C SER A 304 -2.11 28.41 45.94
N LYS A 305 -1.10 28.46 46.82
CA LYS A 305 0.27 27.99 46.53
C LYS A 305 0.31 26.54 46.00
N LEU A 306 -0.52 25.66 46.56
CA LEU A 306 -0.65 24.26 46.12
C LEU A 306 -1.23 24.15 44.70
N GLN A 307 -2.20 25.00 44.34
CA GLN A 307 -2.73 25.09 42.97
C GLN A 307 -1.72 25.68 41.99
N GLN A 308 -0.90 26.64 42.43
CA GLN A 308 0.17 27.22 41.62
C GLN A 308 1.24 26.16 41.27
N GLU A 309 1.71 25.40 42.26
CA GLU A 309 2.67 24.30 42.05
C GLU A 309 2.11 23.22 41.11
N GLY A 310 0.86 22.78 41.33
CA GLY A 310 0.20 21.82 40.43
C GLY A 310 0.02 22.35 39.00
N THR A 311 -0.17 23.65 38.84
CA THR A 311 -0.28 24.30 37.51
C THR A 311 1.06 24.35 36.80
N LEU A 312 2.15 24.69 37.51
CA LEU A 312 3.51 24.70 36.98
C LEU A 312 3.95 23.30 36.53
N LEU A 313 3.69 22.26 37.33
CA LEU A 313 4.02 20.88 36.99
C LEU A 313 3.32 20.40 35.70
N ARG A 314 2.07 20.85 35.48
CA ARG A 314 1.34 20.58 34.23
C ARG A 314 1.87 21.39 33.06
N GLY A 315 2.42 22.59 33.31
CA GLY A 315 3.13 23.39 32.32
C GLY A 315 4.37 22.67 31.76
N TYR A 316 5.14 22.01 32.62
CA TYR A 316 6.28 21.19 32.18
C TYR A 316 5.86 20.03 31.26
N VAL A 317 4.71 19.39 31.52
CA VAL A 317 4.17 18.40 30.59
C VAL A 317 3.84 19.02 29.24
N GLY A 318 3.23 20.22 29.24
CA GLY A 318 2.94 20.96 28.00
C GLY A 318 4.21 21.31 27.20
N LEU A 319 5.28 21.72 27.88
CA LEU A 319 6.58 22.00 27.26
C LEU A 319 7.25 20.74 26.73
N ALA A 320 7.16 19.62 27.45
CA ALA A 320 7.66 18.33 27.00
C ALA A 320 6.92 17.84 25.74
N GLN A 321 5.58 17.96 25.72
CA GLN A 321 4.76 17.66 24.55
C GLN A 321 5.08 18.57 23.37
N MET A 322 5.22 19.88 23.59
CA MET A 322 5.61 20.82 22.53
C MET A 322 6.98 20.47 21.96
N SER A 323 7.95 20.14 22.83
CA SER A 323 9.30 19.75 22.42
C SER A 323 9.28 18.45 21.59
N ALA A 324 8.49 17.46 21.99
CA ALA A 324 8.26 16.24 21.22
C ALA A 324 7.60 16.51 19.86
N LEU A 325 6.58 17.38 19.80
CA LEU A 325 5.94 17.75 18.55
C LEU A 325 6.91 18.45 17.60
N VAL A 326 7.67 19.44 18.08
CA VAL A 326 8.66 20.14 17.25
C VAL A 326 9.78 19.19 16.81
N CYS A 327 10.30 18.35 17.71
CA CYS A 327 11.30 17.34 17.36
C CYS A 327 10.78 16.42 16.25
N TYR A 328 9.56 15.89 16.40
CA TYR A 328 8.94 15.03 15.40
C TYR A 328 8.81 15.74 14.06
N LEU A 329 8.16 16.90 14.03
CA LEU A 329 7.87 17.61 12.80
C LEU A 329 9.13 18.09 12.08
N VAL A 330 10.17 18.48 12.80
CA VAL A 330 11.43 18.91 12.17
C VAL A 330 12.25 17.70 11.72
N VAL A 331 12.50 16.74 12.61
CA VAL A 331 13.43 15.62 12.32
C VAL A 331 12.80 14.63 11.34
N PHE A 332 11.58 14.14 11.59
CA PHE A 332 10.95 13.16 10.70
C PHE A 332 10.77 13.71 9.28
N HIS A 333 10.18 14.90 9.15
CA HIS A 333 9.96 15.48 7.81
C HIS A 333 11.25 15.94 7.12
N SER A 334 12.36 16.15 7.84
CA SER A 334 13.66 16.38 7.21
C SER A 334 14.31 15.09 6.69
N LEU A 335 14.02 13.95 7.32
CA LEU A 335 14.56 12.64 6.93
C LEU A 335 13.66 11.86 5.95
N ALA A 336 12.38 12.21 5.86
CA ALA A 336 11.44 11.62 4.92
C ALA A 336 11.86 11.95 3.47
N ASN A 337 12.07 10.91 2.67
CA ASN A 337 12.60 11.01 1.31
C ASN A 337 11.66 10.42 0.24
N LEU A 338 10.36 10.32 0.54
CA LEU A 338 9.33 9.87 -0.40
C LEU A 338 8.66 11.08 -1.06
N PRO A 339 8.48 11.09 -2.39
CA PRO A 339 7.83 12.19 -3.09
C PRO A 339 6.35 12.32 -2.68
N LEU A 340 5.84 13.55 -2.60
CA LEU A 340 4.47 13.83 -2.15
C LEU A 340 3.47 14.01 -3.30
N ASP A 341 3.96 14.21 -4.53
CA ASP A 341 3.16 14.33 -5.75
C ASP A 341 2.51 12.99 -6.17
N SER A 342 3.15 11.87 -5.86
CA SER A 342 2.65 10.54 -6.15
C SER A 342 1.74 10.01 -5.02
N PRO A 343 0.51 9.54 -5.31
CA PRO A 343 -0.47 9.16 -4.29
C PRO A 343 -0.01 8.07 -3.30
N MET A 344 0.65 7.01 -3.79
CA MET A 344 1.09 5.89 -2.93
C MET A 344 2.27 6.31 -2.02
N PRO A 345 3.38 6.88 -2.52
CA PRO A 345 4.41 7.48 -1.66
C PRO A 345 3.88 8.50 -0.65
N ARG A 346 2.90 9.34 -1.05
CA ARG A 346 2.23 10.30 -0.15
C ARG A 346 1.49 9.60 0.99
N ALA A 347 0.73 8.55 0.69
CA ALA A 347 0.02 7.74 1.69
C ALA A 347 0.98 7.00 2.64
N VAL A 348 2.08 6.45 2.09
CA VAL A 348 3.16 5.82 2.88
C VAL A 348 3.85 6.81 3.82
N SER A 349 3.97 8.09 3.43
CA SER A 349 4.49 9.13 4.30
C SER A 349 3.47 9.61 5.34
N SER A 350 2.19 9.71 4.99
CA SER A 350 1.17 10.30 5.86
C SER A 350 0.80 9.41 7.05
N ARG A 351 0.92 8.08 6.94
CA ARG A 351 0.68 7.14 8.07
C ARG A 351 1.52 7.41 9.32
N PHE A 352 2.67 8.05 9.17
CA PHE A 352 3.51 8.48 10.30
C PHE A 352 2.91 9.66 11.09
N ASN A 353 2.02 10.45 10.48
CA ASN A 353 1.38 11.60 11.11
C ASN A 353 0.45 11.20 12.29
N MET A 354 0.08 9.92 12.41
CA MET A 354 -0.70 9.43 13.54
C MET A 354 -0.03 9.68 14.90
N GLN A 355 1.31 9.63 14.96
CA GLN A 355 2.05 9.85 16.21
C GLN A 355 1.96 11.28 16.71
N PRO A 356 2.34 12.33 15.95
CA PRO A 356 2.18 13.72 16.40
C PRO A 356 0.69 14.08 16.60
N ASN A 357 -0.23 13.42 15.90
CA ASN A 357 -1.67 13.56 16.13
C ASN A 357 -2.13 13.15 17.55
N THR A 358 -1.38 12.31 18.28
CA THR A 358 -1.70 12.00 19.69
C THR A 358 -1.58 13.24 20.58
N ILE A 359 -0.56 14.08 20.37
CA ILE A 359 -0.36 15.36 21.07
C ILE A 359 -1.48 16.32 20.69
N LEU A 360 -1.79 16.43 19.39
CA LEU A 360 -2.87 17.29 18.90
C LEU A 360 -4.21 16.90 19.53
N ALA A 361 -4.52 15.61 19.61
CA ALA A 361 -5.75 15.15 20.25
C ALA A 361 -5.78 15.43 21.77
N VAL A 362 -4.64 15.30 22.46
CA VAL A 362 -4.54 15.71 23.88
C VAL A 362 -4.83 17.21 24.00
N TRP A 363 -4.22 18.06 23.17
CA TRP A 363 -4.45 19.50 23.21
C TRP A 363 -5.88 19.89 22.83
N LEU A 364 -6.49 19.22 21.84
CA LEU A 364 -7.91 19.36 21.52
C LEU A 364 -8.78 19.08 22.75
N GLY A 365 -8.49 18.00 23.50
CA GLY A 365 -9.20 17.67 24.73
C GLY A 365 -9.05 18.71 25.84
N LEU A 366 -7.87 19.32 25.96
CA LEU A 366 -7.63 20.40 26.92
C LEU A 366 -8.35 21.70 26.51
N GLY A 367 -8.41 21.99 25.21
CA GLY A 367 -9.22 23.08 24.66
C GLY A 367 -10.70 22.87 24.89
N LEU A 368 -11.21 21.65 24.69
CA LEU A 368 -12.58 21.26 25.00
C LEU A 368 -12.91 21.46 26.48
N ALA A 369 -12.01 21.00 27.36
CA ALA A 369 -12.15 21.14 28.81
C ALA A 369 -12.24 22.60 29.26
N GLU A 370 -11.71 23.54 28.48
CA GLU A 370 -11.81 24.98 28.73
C GLU A 370 -13.06 25.60 28.07
N ALA A 371 -13.33 25.26 26.81
CA ALA A 371 -14.41 25.86 26.02
C ALA A 371 -15.80 25.40 26.48
N ALA A 372 -16.01 24.10 26.67
CA ALA A 372 -17.33 23.54 26.92
C ALA A 372 -17.97 24.07 28.22
N PRO A 373 -17.26 24.16 29.37
CA PRO A 373 -17.82 24.76 30.57
C PRO A 373 -18.17 26.25 30.41
N ARG A 374 -17.33 27.03 29.70
CA ARG A 374 -17.57 28.47 29.46
C ARG A 374 -18.83 28.68 28.63
N ILE A 375 -19.00 27.91 27.55
CA ILE A 375 -20.19 27.94 26.71
C ILE A 375 -21.43 27.57 27.54
N ALA A 376 -21.34 26.49 28.32
CA ALA A 376 -22.45 26.07 29.18
C ALA A 376 -22.85 27.16 30.19
N SER A 377 -21.88 27.79 30.85
CA SER A 377 -22.15 28.88 31.82
C SER A 377 -22.70 30.16 31.18
N ALA A 378 -22.42 30.40 29.90
CA ALA A 378 -22.97 31.54 29.17
C ALA A 378 -24.45 31.34 28.79
N VAL A 379 -24.89 30.08 28.68
CA VAL A 379 -26.26 29.71 28.28
C VAL A 379 -27.17 29.48 29.48
N THR A 380 -26.66 28.91 30.57
CA THR A 380 -27.46 28.56 31.74
C THR A 380 -26.67 28.58 33.04
N LEU A 381 -27.33 29.00 34.12
CA LEU A 381 -26.82 28.89 35.49
C LEU A 381 -27.19 27.54 36.15
N ASP A 382 -28.09 26.76 35.54
CA ASP A 382 -28.49 25.45 36.06
C ASP A 382 -27.43 24.39 35.75
N MET A 383 -26.87 23.79 36.80
CA MET A 383 -25.82 22.79 36.72
C MET A 383 -26.23 21.50 35.97
N LYS A 384 -27.51 21.14 35.95
CA LYS A 384 -28.02 20.00 35.17
C LYS A 384 -27.97 20.34 33.68
N TRP A 385 -28.51 21.49 33.30
CA TRP A 385 -28.49 21.96 31.91
C TRP A 385 -27.06 22.22 31.41
N ALA A 386 -26.17 22.73 32.27
CA ALA A 386 -24.76 22.92 31.92
C ALA A 386 -24.07 21.59 31.57
N LYS A 387 -24.37 20.50 32.29
CA LYS A 387 -23.86 19.16 31.96
C LYS A 387 -24.41 18.64 30.63
N VAL A 388 -25.70 18.85 30.37
CA VAL A 388 -26.33 18.48 29.10
C VAL A 388 -25.68 19.22 27.94
N ILE A 389 -25.47 20.54 28.05
CA ILE A 389 -24.84 21.34 27.00
C ILE A 389 -23.40 20.86 26.72
N ARG A 390 -22.60 20.62 27.77
CA ARG A 390 -21.24 20.07 27.62
C ARG A 390 -21.24 18.73 26.90
N PHE A 391 -22.15 17.83 27.29
CA PHE A 391 -22.29 16.52 26.66
C PHE A 391 -22.71 16.65 25.20
N SER A 392 -23.73 17.45 24.89
CA SER A 392 -24.18 17.70 23.52
C SER A 392 -23.07 18.30 22.65
N PHE A 393 -22.30 19.25 23.16
CA PHE A 393 -21.17 19.84 22.42
C PHE A 393 -20.09 18.79 22.08
N CYS A 394 -19.71 17.97 23.07
CA CYS A 394 -18.77 16.88 22.85
C CYS A 394 -19.30 15.82 21.88
N LEU A 395 -20.58 15.45 22.02
CA LEU A 395 -21.24 14.47 21.15
C LEU A 395 -21.32 14.98 19.71
N THR A 396 -21.68 16.25 19.50
CA THR A 396 -21.73 16.86 18.16
C THR A 396 -20.34 16.85 17.52
N LEU A 397 -19.28 17.18 18.26
CA LEU A 397 -17.91 17.12 17.73
C LEU A 397 -17.52 15.70 17.32
N VAL A 398 -17.77 14.71 18.18
CA VAL A 398 -17.48 13.29 17.89
C VAL A 398 -18.32 12.78 16.72
N ALA A 399 -19.60 13.13 16.65
CA ALA A 399 -20.48 12.74 15.55
C ALA A 399 -20.05 13.38 14.23
N THR A 400 -19.61 14.64 14.24
CA THR A 400 -19.06 15.33 13.07
C THR A 400 -17.76 14.67 12.62
N GLN A 401 -16.88 14.32 13.57
CA GLN A 401 -15.64 13.60 13.29
C GLN A 401 -15.93 12.24 12.64
N TYR A 402 -16.86 11.48 13.22
CA TYR A 402 -17.32 10.20 12.68
C TYR A 402 -17.80 10.36 11.24
N GLN A 403 -18.76 11.26 10.99
CA GLN A 403 -19.36 11.47 9.67
C GLN A 403 -18.34 11.90 8.60
N ARG A 404 -17.40 12.80 8.94
CA ARG A 404 -16.40 13.30 7.99
C ARG A 404 -15.35 12.26 7.62
N ASN A 405 -14.95 11.45 8.58
CA ASN A 405 -13.81 10.54 8.44
C ASN A 405 -14.23 9.08 8.25
N GLN A 406 -15.52 8.81 8.02
CA GLN A 406 -15.95 7.46 7.62
C GLN A 406 -15.18 7.05 6.36
N PRO A 407 -14.74 5.79 6.26
CA PRO A 407 -14.14 5.28 5.05
C PRO A 407 -15.06 5.52 3.84
N VAL A 408 -14.58 6.24 2.83
CA VAL A 408 -15.30 6.53 1.59
C VAL A 408 -15.01 5.42 0.57
N GLY A 409 -16.07 4.93 -0.09
CA GLY A 409 -15.98 3.97 -1.20
C GLY A 409 -16.83 2.72 -0.96
N ASP A 410 -17.20 2.04 -2.04
CA ASP A 410 -17.94 0.75 -2.01
C ASP A 410 -16.99 -0.42 -1.62
N VAL A 411 -16.02 -0.14 -0.75
CA VAL A 411 -15.01 -1.10 -0.32
C VAL A 411 -15.64 -2.26 0.47
N TYR A 412 -16.87 -2.07 0.95
CA TYR A 412 -17.67 -3.14 1.55
C TYR A 412 -18.11 -4.20 0.53
N SER A 413 -18.42 -3.82 -0.71
CA SER A 413 -18.91 -4.73 -1.75
C SER A 413 -17.80 -5.48 -2.51
N ALA A 414 -16.57 -4.95 -2.50
CA ALA A 414 -15.46 -5.48 -3.29
C ALA A 414 -14.78 -6.75 -2.76
N GLY A 415 -15.14 -7.23 -1.56
CA GLY A 415 -14.55 -8.42 -0.94
C GLY A 415 -13.09 -8.23 -0.46
N ASP A 416 -12.38 -9.32 -0.20
CA ASP A 416 -10.95 -9.31 0.18
C ASP A 416 -10.06 -9.25 -1.08
N MET A 417 -9.84 -8.03 -1.59
CA MET A 417 -9.16 -7.87 -2.88
C MET A 417 -7.68 -8.22 -2.84
N ILE A 418 -6.97 -7.93 -1.74
CA ILE A 418 -5.53 -8.22 -1.62
C ILE A 418 -5.28 -9.72 -1.59
N ARG A 419 -6.14 -10.47 -0.88
CA ARG A 419 -6.14 -11.93 -0.95
C ARG A 419 -6.41 -12.43 -2.37
N LYS A 420 -7.50 -11.96 -2.98
CA LYS A 420 -7.91 -12.38 -4.33
C LYS A 420 -6.82 -12.12 -5.37
N HIS A 421 -6.11 -11.01 -5.22
CA HIS A 421 -4.95 -10.66 -6.05
C HIS A 421 -3.85 -11.72 -5.97
N GLY A 422 -3.49 -12.18 -4.76
CA GLY A 422 -2.53 -13.28 -4.58
C GLY A 422 -3.05 -14.63 -5.10
N GLU A 423 -4.32 -14.95 -4.86
CA GLU A 423 -4.97 -16.17 -5.35
C GLU A 423 -5.00 -16.22 -6.89
N ASP A 424 -5.34 -15.10 -7.55
CA ASP A 424 -5.36 -14.98 -9.01
C ASP A 424 -3.97 -15.22 -9.63
N ILE A 425 -2.89 -14.76 -8.98
CA ILE A 425 -1.51 -15.08 -9.40
C ILE A 425 -1.26 -16.58 -9.28
N PHE A 426 -1.64 -17.21 -8.16
CA PHE A 426 -1.45 -18.64 -7.97
C PHE A 426 -2.31 -19.50 -8.91
N HIS A 427 -3.50 -19.06 -9.30
CA HIS A 427 -4.39 -19.81 -10.19
C HIS A 427 -3.83 -19.98 -11.60
N VAL A 428 -3.01 -19.04 -12.08
CA VAL A 428 -2.48 -19.04 -13.45
C VAL A 428 -1.07 -19.63 -13.57
N ILE A 429 -0.42 -19.95 -12.46
CA ILE A 429 0.94 -20.49 -12.42
C ILE A 429 0.90 -22.01 -12.22
N PRO A 430 1.62 -22.81 -13.04
CA PRO A 430 1.66 -24.27 -12.94
C PRO A 430 2.32 -24.75 -11.64
N ARG A 431 2.21 -26.07 -11.38
CA ARG A 431 2.88 -26.69 -10.23
C ARG A 431 4.40 -26.58 -10.34
N SER A 432 5.07 -26.48 -9.18
CA SER A 432 6.54 -26.43 -9.08
C SER A 432 7.18 -25.29 -9.87
N ALA A 433 6.48 -24.16 -9.94
CA ALA A 433 6.96 -22.96 -10.63
C ALA A 433 7.89 -22.11 -9.76
N VAL A 434 8.68 -21.26 -10.41
CA VAL A 434 9.53 -20.26 -9.78
C VAL A 434 8.99 -18.89 -10.14
N LEU A 435 8.53 -18.12 -9.15
CA LEU A 435 8.03 -16.76 -9.31
C LEU A 435 8.97 -15.76 -8.64
N LEU A 436 9.44 -14.80 -9.43
CA LEU A 436 10.23 -13.67 -8.96
C LEU A 436 9.33 -12.45 -8.79
N SER A 437 9.12 -12.01 -7.55
CA SER A 437 8.32 -10.83 -7.23
C SER A 437 9.21 -9.59 -7.05
N TYR A 438 8.72 -8.43 -7.50
CA TYR A 438 9.42 -7.15 -7.32
C TYR A 438 8.64 -6.18 -6.42
N THR A 439 7.31 -6.19 -6.49
CA THR A 439 6.45 -5.27 -5.73
C THR A 439 6.02 -5.85 -4.39
N ASP A 440 5.85 -4.99 -3.39
CA ASP A 440 5.45 -5.39 -2.03
C ASP A 440 4.07 -6.06 -2.04
N ILE A 441 3.12 -5.54 -2.83
CA ILE A 441 1.77 -6.10 -2.92
C ILE A 441 1.76 -7.52 -3.47
N ASN A 442 2.58 -7.83 -4.48
CA ASN A 442 2.71 -9.20 -5.00
C ASN A 442 3.42 -10.09 -3.99
N TRP A 443 4.57 -9.64 -3.49
CA TRP A 443 5.38 -10.46 -2.61
C TRP A 443 4.67 -10.80 -1.31
N ASN A 444 4.13 -9.80 -0.61
CA ASN A 444 3.61 -9.96 0.74
C ASN A 444 2.25 -10.69 0.76
N SER A 445 1.39 -10.49 -0.24
CA SER A 445 0.14 -11.24 -0.36
C SER A 445 0.39 -12.74 -0.57
N LEU A 446 1.29 -13.08 -1.49
CA LEU A 446 1.65 -14.48 -1.79
C LEU A 446 2.33 -15.16 -0.61
N ARG A 447 3.22 -14.44 0.09
CA ARG A 447 3.88 -14.95 1.30
C ARG A 447 2.90 -15.28 2.40
N TYR A 448 1.92 -14.43 2.68
CA TYR A 448 0.90 -14.71 3.67
C TYR A 448 0.13 -15.99 3.32
N LEU A 449 -0.33 -16.10 2.06
CA LEU A 449 -1.07 -17.25 1.56
C LEU A 449 -0.26 -18.55 1.70
N GLN A 450 1.05 -18.54 1.39
CA GLN A 450 1.91 -19.71 1.58
C GLN A 450 2.22 -20.01 3.05
N ALA A 451 2.73 -19.01 3.78
CA ALA A 451 3.29 -19.21 5.12
C ALA A 451 2.24 -19.46 6.19
N CYS A 452 1.10 -18.76 6.11
CA CYS A 452 0.06 -18.84 7.11
C CYS A 452 -1.06 -19.79 6.71
N GLU A 453 -1.40 -19.85 5.41
CA GLU A 453 -2.56 -20.62 4.93
C GLU A 453 -2.19 -21.83 4.08
N ASN A 454 -0.90 -22.11 3.88
CA ASN A 454 -0.42 -23.28 3.13
C ASN A 454 -1.00 -23.38 1.71
N VAL A 455 -1.27 -22.23 1.08
CA VAL A 455 -1.74 -22.15 -0.31
C VAL A 455 -0.53 -22.24 -1.25
N ARG A 456 -0.54 -23.22 -2.15
CA ARG A 456 0.52 -23.44 -3.16
C ARG A 456 1.95 -23.50 -2.59
N PRO A 457 2.23 -24.35 -1.57
CA PRO A 457 3.59 -24.51 -1.04
C PRO A 457 4.58 -25.09 -2.05
N ASP A 458 4.08 -25.60 -3.19
CA ASP A 458 4.88 -26.12 -4.29
C ASP A 458 5.56 -25.03 -5.14
N VAL A 459 5.10 -23.78 -5.07
CA VAL A 459 5.66 -22.66 -5.85
C VAL A 459 6.84 -22.05 -5.10
N THR A 460 8.00 -21.98 -5.75
CA THR A 460 9.15 -21.26 -5.24
C THR A 460 8.94 -19.77 -5.42
N LEU A 461 8.87 -19.05 -4.30
CA LEU A 461 8.72 -17.60 -4.24
C LEU A 461 10.07 -16.95 -3.92
N LEU A 462 10.53 -16.01 -4.75
CA LEU A 462 11.74 -15.21 -4.49
C LEU A 462 11.49 -13.71 -4.70
N SER A 463 12.07 -12.86 -3.85
CA SER A 463 11.96 -11.41 -3.97
C SER A 463 13.19 -10.79 -4.62
N LEU A 464 12.97 -10.08 -5.72
CA LEU A 464 13.98 -9.29 -6.44
C LEU A 464 14.47 -8.08 -5.64
N GLN A 465 13.74 -7.68 -4.59
CA GLN A 465 14.21 -6.67 -3.64
C GLN A 465 15.18 -7.24 -2.59
N LEU A 466 15.20 -8.56 -2.40
CA LEU A 466 16.09 -9.22 -1.42
C LEU A 466 17.34 -9.84 -2.05
N LEU A 467 17.21 -10.42 -3.26
CA LEU A 467 18.31 -11.07 -3.98
C LEU A 467 19.61 -10.24 -4.07
N PRO A 468 19.58 -8.90 -4.26
CA PRO A 468 20.80 -8.12 -4.40
C PRO A 468 21.65 -8.04 -3.13
N PHE A 469 21.09 -8.32 -1.96
CA PHE A 469 21.82 -8.12 -0.71
C PHE A 469 22.83 -9.24 -0.42
N PRO A 470 24.06 -8.93 0.03
CA PRO A 470 25.08 -9.95 0.31
C PRO A 470 24.67 -11.00 1.35
N TRP A 471 23.81 -10.63 2.31
CA TRP A 471 23.31 -11.56 3.32
C TRP A 471 22.36 -12.62 2.73
N PHE A 472 21.83 -12.41 1.52
CA PHE A 472 20.93 -13.36 0.86
C PHE A 472 21.63 -14.70 0.54
N THR A 473 22.96 -14.73 0.43
CA THR A 473 23.73 -15.98 0.26
C THR A 473 23.41 -17.03 1.34
N ARG A 474 23.06 -16.60 2.56
CA ARG A 474 22.59 -17.50 3.62
C ARG A 474 21.26 -18.17 3.27
N GLN A 475 20.35 -17.42 2.66
CA GLN A 475 18.99 -17.86 2.29
C GLN A 475 18.98 -18.78 1.06
N GLN A 476 20.01 -18.73 0.22
CA GLN A 476 20.10 -19.58 -0.99
C GLN A 476 19.99 -21.09 -0.68
N LYS A 477 20.42 -21.52 0.52
CA LYS A 477 20.34 -22.92 0.97
C LYS A 477 18.90 -23.44 1.08
N LEU A 478 17.92 -22.54 1.22
CA LEU A 478 16.50 -22.89 1.27
C LEU A 478 15.94 -23.29 -0.10
N TYR A 479 16.68 -22.98 -1.17
CA TYR A 479 16.24 -23.20 -2.55
C TYR A 479 17.25 -24.06 -3.29
N PRO A 480 17.43 -25.35 -2.90
CA PRO A 480 18.44 -26.23 -3.49
C PRO A 480 18.22 -26.44 -5.00
N ASP A 481 17.00 -26.24 -5.48
CA ASP A 481 16.66 -26.39 -6.88
C ASP A 481 16.95 -25.16 -7.75
N ILE A 482 17.35 -24.04 -7.15
CA ILE A 482 17.62 -22.77 -7.83
C ILE A 482 19.13 -22.57 -7.99
N ILE A 483 19.55 -22.16 -9.18
CA ILE A 483 20.93 -21.80 -9.46
C ILE A 483 21.10 -20.29 -9.25
N PHE A 484 21.76 -19.89 -8.16
CA PHE A 484 22.01 -18.47 -7.89
C PHE A 484 23.32 -18.01 -8.53
N PRO A 485 23.30 -17.02 -9.43
CA PRO A 485 24.53 -16.40 -9.92
C PRO A 485 25.22 -15.62 -8.78
N PRO A 486 26.55 -15.43 -8.83
CA PRO A 486 27.26 -14.61 -7.86
C PRO A 486 26.69 -13.19 -7.78
N ILE A 487 26.46 -12.70 -6.56
CA ILE A 487 26.00 -11.33 -6.32
C ILE A 487 27.15 -10.37 -6.67
N ARG A 488 26.92 -9.52 -7.67
CA ARG A 488 27.91 -8.54 -8.14
C ARG A 488 27.95 -7.32 -7.23
N HIS A 489 29.06 -6.59 -7.24
CA HIS A 489 29.18 -5.34 -6.46
C HIS A 489 28.19 -4.25 -6.93
N ASP A 490 27.82 -4.24 -8.22
CA ASP A 490 26.85 -3.31 -8.78
C ASP A 490 25.39 -3.80 -8.67
N ALA A 491 25.13 -4.94 -8.01
CA ALA A 491 23.78 -5.43 -7.80
C ALA A 491 22.93 -4.39 -7.04
N SER A 492 21.69 -4.23 -7.46
CA SER A 492 20.83 -3.13 -7.03
C SER A 492 19.39 -3.58 -6.92
N THR A 493 18.66 -2.99 -5.98
CA THR A 493 17.20 -3.14 -5.83
C THR A 493 16.43 -2.14 -6.70
N VAL A 494 17.11 -1.18 -7.33
CA VAL A 494 16.49 -0.14 -8.16
C VAL A 494 16.24 -0.68 -9.56
N LYS A 495 14.96 -0.86 -9.92
CA LYS A 495 14.53 -1.42 -11.22
C LYS A 495 15.17 -0.76 -12.44
N SER A 496 15.34 0.55 -12.44
CA SER A 496 15.92 1.31 -13.56
C SER A 496 17.44 1.23 -13.66
N SER A 497 18.11 0.57 -12.72
CA SER A 497 19.58 0.48 -12.72
C SER A 497 20.08 -0.69 -13.56
N ARG A 498 21.21 -0.48 -14.27
CA ARG A 498 21.91 -1.55 -15.01
C ARG A 498 22.24 -2.76 -14.14
N GLY A 499 22.58 -2.52 -12.87
CA GLY A 499 22.90 -3.57 -11.90
C GLY A 499 21.74 -4.52 -11.62
N TYR A 500 20.53 -3.97 -11.50
CA TYR A 500 19.30 -4.75 -11.37
C TYR A 500 19.02 -5.58 -12.64
N ALA A 501 19.08 -4.95 -13.81
CA ALA A 501 18.84 -5.61 -15.09
C ALA A 501 19.80 -6.79 -15.32
N GLN A 502 21.10 -6.61 -15.00
CA GLN A 502 22.10 -7.66 -15.11
C GLN A 502 21.87 -8.80 -14.10
N LEU A 503 21.46 -8.49 -12.86
CA LEU A 503 21.14 -9.50 -11.85
C LEU A 503 19.98 -10.38 -12.32
N LEU A 504 18.88 -9.77 -12.76
CA LEU A 504 17.70 -10.48 -13.26
C LEU A 504 18.04 -11.32 -14.50
N HIS A 505 18.76 -10.75 -15.48
CA HIS A 505 19.20 -11.48 -16.66
C HIS A 505 20.06 -12.70 -16.30
N ASN A 506 21.06 -12.54 -15.43
CA ASN A 506 21.94 -13.64 -15.03
C ASN A 506 21.17 -14.74 -14.30
N PHE A 507 20.20 -14.36 -13.45
CA PHE A 507 19.36 -15.32 -12.74
C PHE A 507 18.51 -16.12 -13.73
N LEU A 508 17.84 -15.44 -14.67
CA LEU A 508 17.03 -16.09 -15.70
C LEU A 508 17.88 -17.00 -16.58
N ALA A 509 19.04 -16.54 -17.05
CA ALA A 509 19.94 -17.32 -17.88
C ALA A 509 20.43 -18.60 -17.18
N ALA A 510 20.78 -18.51 -15.89
CA ALA A 510 21.23 -19.65 -15.11
C ALA A 510 20.14 -20.70 -14.87
N ASN A 511 18.87 -20.27 -14.79
CA ASN A 511 17.75 -21.16 -14.44
C ASN A 511 16.90 -21.59 -15.65
N MET A 512 17.04 -20.95 -16.82
CA MET A 512 16.24 -21.25 -18.02
C MET A 512 16.37 -22.70 -18.47
N GLY A 513 17.57 -23.28 -18.39
CA GLY A 513 17.79 -24.68 -18.80
C GLY A 513 17.09 -25.71 -17.89
N LYS A 514 16.96 -25.42 -16.59
CA LYS A 514 16.35 -26.34 -15.61
C LYS A 514 14.85 -26.10 -15.44
N HIS A 515 14.45 -24.84 -15.39
CA HIS A 515 13.08 -24.43 -15.05
C HIS A 515 12.27 -24.01 -16.27
N GLY A 516 12.88 -23.78 -17.43
CA GLY A 516 12.22 -23.61 -18.74
C GLY A 516 10.89 -22.84 -18.68
N ASP A 517 9.80 -23.57 -18.95
CA ASP A 517 8.42 -23.08 -19.00
C ASP A 517 7.77 -22.74 -17.64
N HIS A 518 8.51 -22.85 -16.54
CA HIS A 518 8.06 -22.68 -15.16
C HIS A 518 8.61 -21.41 -14.49
N LEU A 519 9.25 -20.51 -15.25
CA LEU A 519 9.76 -19.22 -14.77
C LEU A 519 8.74 -18.09 -14.98
N PHE A 520 8.42 -17.38 -13.89
CA PHE A 520 7.48 -16.27 -13.89
C PHE A 520 8.07 -15.04 -13.21
N LEU A 521 7.66 -13.86 -13.68
CA LEU A 521 8.04 -12.57 -13.10
C LEU A 521 6.80 -11.78 -12.76
N ASP A 522 6.85 -11.05 -11.67
CA ASP A 522 5.97 -9.92 -11.43
C ASP A 522 5.93 -8.97 -12.65
N LEU A 523 4.73 -8.48 -12.99
CA LEU A 523 4.49 -7.62 -14.14
C LEU A 523 5.38 -6.37 -14.11
N HIS A 524 5.62 -5.81 -12.92
CA HIS A 524 6.41 -4.60 -12.72
C HIS A 524 7.88 -4.87 -12.40
N ALA A 525 8.35 -6.12 -12.49
CA ALA A 525 9.75 -6.48 -12.28
C ALA A 525 10.68 -6.01 -13.41
N VAL A 526 10.15 -5.56 -14.54
CA VAL A 526 10.93 -5.19 -15.73
C VAL A 526 10.88 -3.68 -15.95
N ASN A 527 12.01 -3.11 -16.35
CA ASN A 527 12.08 -1.74 -16.86
C ASN A 527 11.78 -1.75 -18.36
N ASP A 528 10.92 -0.85 -18.83
CA ASP A 528 10.50 -0.82 -20.24
C ASP A 528 11.67 -0.46 -21.17
N GLU A 529 12.63 0.34 -20.69
CA GLU A 529 13.84 0.73 -21.44
C GLU A 529 14.76 -0.47 -21.77
N ASP A 530 14.66 -1.55 -21.00
CA ASP A 530 15.44 -2.78 -21.23
C ASP A 530 14.77 -3.72 -22.26
N ILE A 531 13.56 -3.39 -22.71
CA ILE A 531 12.84 -4.15 -23.74
C ILE A 531 13.30 -3.64 -25.10
N ALA A 532 13.97 -4.50 -25.86
CA ALA A 532 14.43 -4.18 -27.21
C ALA A 532 13.24 -3.96 -28.17
N SER A 533 13.49 -3.28 -29.30
CA SER A 533 12.46 -2.98 -30.31
C SER A 533 11.74 -4.20 -30.91
N ASN A 534 12.33 -5.39 -30.78
CA ASN A 534 11.72 -6.67 -31.14
C ASN A 534 10.82 -7.25 -30.03
N GLY A 535 10.60 -6.52 -28.93
CA GLY A 535 9.79 -6.91 -27.78
C GLY A 535 10.42 -8.00 -26.90
N GLN A 536 11.75 -8.14 -26.92
CA GLN A 536 12.50 -9.07 -26.07
C GLN A 536 13.16 -8.31 -24.92
N TYR A 537 13.06 -8.87 -23.72
CA TYR A 537 13.75 -8.38 -22.53
C TYR A 537 15.09 -9.09 -22.39
N LEU A 538 16.19 -8.41 -22.74
CA LEU A 538 17.56 -8.93 -22.62
C LEU A 538 17.74 -10.37 -23.17
N GLY A 539 17.14 -10.65 -24.32
CA GLY A 539 17.19 -11.96 -24.99
C GLY A 539 16.10 -12.96 -24.58
N PHE A 540 15.22 -12.61 -23.65
CA PHE A 540 14.06 -13.41 -23.25
C PHE A 540 12.76 -12.88 -23.84
N LYS A 541 11.80 -13.77 -24.06
CA LYS A 541 10.42 -13.40 -24.39
C LYS A 541 9.58 -13.37 -23.12
N LEU A 542 8.90 -12.25 -22.90
CA LEU A 542 7.88 -12.11 -21.87
C LEU A 542 6.51 -12.26 -22.51
N THR A 543 5.70 -13.17 -21.98
CA THR A 543 4.32 -13.41 -22.42
C THR A 543 3.38 -13.15 -21.26
N PRO A 544 2.31 -12.34 -21.41
CA PRO A 544 1.37 -12.11 -20.32
C PRO A 544 0.78 -13.43 -19.84
N ASN A 545 0.64 -13.63 -18.53
CA ASN A 545 0.08 -14.85 -17.94
C ASN A 545 -0.69 -14.50 -16.67
N GLY A 546 -1.93 -14.02 -16.83
CA GLY A 546 -2.70 -13.43 -15.73
C GLY A 546 -2.03 -12.15 -15.24
N LEU A 547 -1.76 -12.05 -13.94
CA LEU A 547 -1.13 -10.87 -13.30
C LEU A 547 0.41 -10.90 -13.30
N VAL A 548 1.01 -11.87 -13.99
CA VAL A 548 2.48 -12.05 -14.06
C VAL A 548 2.94 -12.24 -15.51
N TRP A 549 4.23 -12.07 -15.75
CA TRP A 549 4.90 -12.49 -16.97
C TRP A 549 5.29 -13.96 -16.87
N LYS A 550 5.05 -14.72 -17.94
CA LYS A 550 5.78 -15.97 -18.20
C LYS A 550 7.06 -15.64 -18.97
N VAL A 551 8.19 -16.15 -18.49
CA VAL A 551 9.49 -16.03 -19.19
C VAL A 551 9.70 -17.25 -20.07
N SER A 552 10.12 -17.03 -21.31
CA SER A 552 10.54 -18.11 -22.21
C SER A 552 11.69 -17.67 -23.09
N LEU A 553 12.32 -18.63 -23.77
CA LEU A 553 13.18 -18.30 -24.91
C LEU A 553 12.34 -17.70 -26.05
N PRO A 554 12.93 -16.85 -26.91
CA PRO A 554 12.26 -16.35 -28.09
C PRO A 554 11.79 -17.52 -28.99
N PRO A 555 10.53 -17.48 -29.49
CA PRO A 555 10.00 -18.55 -30.30
C PRO A 555 10.78 -18.66 -31.62
N PRO A 556 11.32 -19.85 -31.98
CA PRO A 556 12.16 -20.00 -33.17
C PRO A 556 11.34 -20.02 -34.46
N SER A 557 10.03 -20.32 -34.41
CA SER A 557 9.16 -20.38 -35.59
C SER A 557 7.85 -19.59 -35.43
N VAL A 558 7.13 -19.41 -36.56
CA VAL A 558 5.77 -18.86 -36.57
C VAL A 558 4.79 -19.78 -35.83
N ALA A 559 4.95 -21.11 -35.95
CA ALA A 559 4.08 -22.06 -35.27
C ALA A 559 4.18 -21.94 -33.74
N ASP A 560 5.38 -21.72 -33.22
CA ASP A 560 5.59 -21.52 -31.78
C ASP A 560 4.92 -20.24 -31.28
N ARG A 561 4.87 -19.19 -32.11
CA ARG A 561 4.11 -17.96 -31.79
C ARG A 561 2.61 -18.20 -31.76
N ASP A 562 2.08 -18.96 -32.72
CA ASP A 562 0.66 -19.32 -32.76
C ASP A 562 0.28 -20.16 -31.51
N ILE A 563 1.16 -21.04 -31.04
CA ILE A 563 0.99 -21.80 -29.79
C ILE A 563 0.98 -20.87 -28.57
N LEU A 564 1.95 -19.96 -28.47
CA LEU A 564 2.03 -19.00 -27.36
C LEU A 564 0.77 -18.11 -27.29
N TYR A 565 0.31 -17.60 -28.43
CA TYR A 565 -0.91 -16.81 -28.51
C TYR A 565 -2.15 -17.60 -28.09
N SER A 566 -2.28 -18.84 -28.57
CA SER A 566 -3.40 -19.72 -28.22
C SER A 566 -3.40 -20.07 -26.73
N ARG A 567 -2.23 -20.33 -26.14
CA ARG A 567 -2.09 -20.57 -24.70
C ARG A 567 -2.50 -19.34 -23.90
N TRP A 568 -1.99 -18.16 -24.23
CA TRP A 568 -2.38 -16.91 -23.56
C TRP A 568 -3.90 -16.69 -23.61
N LYS A 569 -4.52 -16.88 -24.77
CA LYS A 569 -5.97 -16.71 -24.95
C LYS A 569 -6.81 -17.67 -24.10
N SER A 570 -6.25 -18.82 -23.70
CA SER A 570 -6.91 -19.79 -22.82
C SER A 570 -6.82 -19.44 -21.33
N ILE A 571 -5.96 -18.49 -20.94
CA ILE A 571 -5.80 -18.06 -19.55
C ILE A 571 -7.02 -17.23 -19.17
N LEU A 572 -7.69 -17.62 -18.09
CA LEU A 572 -8.80 -16.86 -17.57
C LEU A 572 -8.25 -15.51 -17.05
N PRO A 573 -8.86 -14.39 -17.43
CA PRO A 573 -8.42 -13.14 -16.87
C PRO A 573 -8.71 -13.04 -15.37
N SER A 574 -7.91 -12.22 -14.69
CA SER A 574 -8.08 -11.95 -13.25
C SER A 574 -9.51 -11.53 -12.93
N ALA A 575 -9.99 -12.04 -11.80
CA ALA A 575 -11.29 -11.72 -11.24
C ALA A 575 -11.22 -10.50 -10.30
N VAL A 576 -10.03 -9.93 -10.07
CA VAL A 576 -9.83 -8.63 -9.40
C VAL A 576 -10.59 -7.55 -10.16
N GLN A 577 -11.30 -6.67 -9.43
CA GLN A 577 -12.14 -5.64 -10.02
C GLN A 577 -11.28 -4.54 -10.65
N PHE A 578 -11.48 -4.32 -11.96
CA PHE A 578 -10.67 -3.44 -12.80
C PHE A 578 -10.97 -1.95 -12.67
N ALA A 579 -11.79 -1.51 -11.70
CA ALA A 579 -12.18 -0.11 -11.57
C ALA A 579 -11.41 0.54 -10.41
N PRO A 580 -10.24 1.16 -10.64
CA PRO A 580 -9.47 1.79 -9.57
C PRO A 580 -10.23 2.97 -8.96
N SER A 581 -11.20 3.52 -9.69
CA SER A 581 -12.12 4.56 -9.20
C SER A 581 -12.99 4.16 -8.00
N LEU A 582 -13.03 2.88 -7.66
CA LEU A 582 -13.70 2.39 -6.44
C LEU A 582 -12.83 2.53 -5.19
N TYR A 583 -11.52 2.76 -5.37
CA TYR A 583 -10.55 2.80 -4.29
C TYR A 583 -9.89 4.18 -4.21
N PRO A 584 -9.62 4.71 -3.01
CA PRO A 584 -8.86 5.94 -2.88
C PRO A 584 -7.48 5.82 -3.52
N ALA A 585 -7.07 6.82 -4.30
CA ALA A 585 -5.71 6.89 -4.83
C ALA A 585 -4.70 6.83 -3.67
N GLY A 586 -3.66 5.99 -3.82
CA GLY A 586 -2.65 5.74 -2.80
C GLY A 586 -2.98 4.60 -1.82
N SER A 587 -4.15 3.98 -1.92
CA SER A 587 -4.45 2.72 -1.22
C SER A 587 -3.77 1.52 -1.91
N TRP A 588 -3.58 0.44 -1.16
CA TRP A 588 -3.07 -0.82 -1.72
C TRP A 588 -4.07 -1.49 -2.65
N GLU A 589 -5.36 -1.30 -2.37
CA GLU A 589 -6.43 -1.75 -3.25
C GLU A 589 -6.34 -1.02 -4.61
N PHE A 590 -6.18 0.30 -4.61
CA PHE A 590 -5.94 1.03 -5.85
C PHE A 590 -4.74 0.45 -6.62
N ALA A 591 -3.62 0.16 -5.93
CA ALA A 591 -2.44 -0.43 -6.56
C ALA A 591 -2.69 -1.82 -7.17
N ALA A 592 -3.42 -2.72 -6.48
CA ALA A 592 -3.80 -4.02 -7.04
C ALA A 592 -4.72 -3.88 -8.26
N ALA A 593 -5.70 -2.97 -8.21
CA ALA A 593 -6.57 -2.68 -9.35
C ALA A 593 -5.78 -2.12 -10.55
N THR A 594 -4.80 -1.25 -10.30
CA THR A 594 -3.86 -0.75 -11.32
C THR A 594 -3.05 -1.87 -11.95
N ILE A 595 -2.47 -2.79 -11.16
CA ILE A 595 -1.73 -3.96 -11.68
C ILE A 595 -2.63 -4.85 -12.55
N ALA A 596 -3.89 -5.05 -12.14
CA ALA A 596 -4.85 -5.80 -12.93
C ALA A 596 -5.13 -5.11 -14.29
N ASN A 597 -5.28 -3.78 -14.30
CA ASN A 597 -5.40 -3.01 -15.54
C ASN A 597 -4.14 -3.09 -16.41
N ASP A 598 -2.94 -3.02 -15.82
CA ASP A 598 -1.68 -3.16 -16.53
C ASP A 598 -1.56 -4.54 -17.18
N ALA A 599 -1.97 -5.60 -16.48
CA ALA A 599 -1.99 -6.95 -17.03
C ALA A 599 -2.93 -7.08 -18.25
N ARG A 600 -4.09 -6.42 -18.20
CA ARG A 600 -5.03 -6.34 -19.35
C ARG A 600 -4.46 -5.54 -20.50
N TYR A 601 -3.82 -4.42 -20.20
CA TYR A 601 -3.15 -3.60 -21.20
C TYR A 601 -2.07 -4.39 -21.92
N GLN A 602 -1.20 -5.08 -21.17
CA GLN A 602 -0.16 -5.93 -21.72
C GLN A 602 -0.71 -7.12 -22.52
N GLY A 603 -1.84 -7.70 -22.10
CA GLY A 603 -2.59 -8.67 -22.92
C GLY A 603 -3.08 -8.07 -24.25
N GLY A 604 -3.59 -6.84 -24.23
CA GLY A 604 -3.98 -6.09 -25.42
C GLY A 604 -2.81 -5.82 -26.37
N LEU A 605 -1.66 -5.39 -25.82
CA LEU A 605 -0.42 -5.17 -26.59
C LEU A 605 0.13 -6.46 -27.19
N PHE A 606 0.08 -7.56 -26.44
CA PHE A 606 0.48 -8.88 -26.91
C PHE A 606 -0.39 -9.33 -28.09
N ALA A 607 -1.71 -9.16 -27.99
CA ALA A 607 -2.63 -9.46 -29.08
C ALA A 607 -2.42 -8.57 -30.31
N LEU A 608 -2.25 -7.26 -30.10
CA LEU A 608 -2.00 -6.29 -31.16
C LEU A 608 -0.72 -6.64 -31.92
N SER A 609 0.37 -6.89 -31.20
CA SER A 609 1.68 -7.22 -31.77
C SER A 609 1.63 -8.53 -32.56
N TYR A 610 1.00 -9.57 -32.00
CA TYR A 610 0.83 -10.86 -32.67
C TYR A 610 0.08 -10.72 -34.01
N TRP A 611 -1.04 -10.02 -34.03
CA TRP A 611 -1.83 -9.88 -35.25
C TRP A 611 -1.18 -8.96 -36.29
N ILE A 612 -0.52 -7.88 -35.89
CA ILE A 612 0.27 -7.04 -36.80
C ILE A 612 1.34 -7.87 -37.52
N GLU A 613 2.02 -8.74 -36.79
CA GLU A 613 3.04 -9.60 -37.37
C GLU A 613 2.43 -10.68 -38.28
N ARG A 614 1.38 -11.38 -37.83
CA ARG A 614 0.68 -12.38 -38.65
C ARG A 614 0.10 -11.79 -39.92
N GLY A 615 -0.36 -10.54 -39.87
CA GLY A 615 -0.88 -9.76 -40.99
C GLY A 615 0.10 -9.60 -42.15
N ARG A 616 1.42 -9.63 -41.89
CA ARG A 616 2.45 -9.56 -42.95
C ARG A 616 2.55 -10.84 -43.77
N ALA A 617 2.04 -11.96 -43.26
CA ALA A 617 2.12 -13.28 -43.87
C ALA A 617 0.77 -13.78 -44.43
N VAL A 618 -0.27 -12.94 -44.42
CA VAL A 618 -1.61 -13.33 -44.92
C VAL A 618 -1.57 -13.51 -46.43
N GLN A 619 -1.87 -14.72 -46.89
CA GLN A 619 -1.95 -15.04 -48.33
C GLN A 619 -3.34 -15.48 -48.75
N HIS A 620 -4.11 -16.08 -47.83
CA HIS A 620 -5.44 -16.61 -48.12
C HIS A 620 -6.56 -15.82 -47.44
N VAL A 621 -7.74 -15.83 -48.05
CA VAL A 621 -8.88 -15.05 -47.56
C VAL A 621 -9.39 -15.53 -46.19
N SER A 622 -9.22 -16.82 -45.86
CA SER A 622 -9.51 -17.36 -44.53
C SER A 622 -8.57 -16.83 -43.45
N GLU A 623 -7.31 -16.53 -43.78
CA GLU A 623 -6.34 -15.92 -42.87
C GLU A 623 -6.61 -14.42 -42.70
N ALA A 624 -7.05 -13.74 -43.76
CA ALA A 624 -7.50 -12.34 -43.69
C ALA A 624 -8.70 -12.17 -42.76
N ALA A 625 -9.67 -13.09 -42.81
CA ALA A 625 -10.79 -13.14 -41.86
C ALA A 625 -10.32 -13.26 -40.40
N LYS A 626 -9.41 -14.19 -40.13
CA LYS A 626 -8.82 -14.38 -38.79
C LYS A 626 -8.06 -13.13 -38.32
N PHE A 627 -7.30 -12.50 -39.20
CA PHE A 627 -6.61 -11.24 -38.90
C PHE A 627 -7.59 -10.13 -38.49
N VAL A 628 -8.68 -9.93 -39.22
CA VAL A 628 -9.68 -8.90 -38.89
C VAL A 628 -10.34 -9.16 -37.54
N LEU A 629 -10.77 -10.40 -37.28
CA LEU A 629 -11.36 -10.77 -35.98
C LEU A 629 -10.34 -10.65 -34.83
N GLY A 630 -9.09 -11.00 -35.09
CA GLY A 630 -7.98 -10.83 -34.17
C GLY A 630 -7.69 -9.38 -33.80
N MET A 631 -7.64 -8.51 -34.81
CA MET A 631 -7.46 -7.06 -34.63
C MET A 631 -8.65 -6.44 -33.90
N ARG A 632 -9.89 -6.90 -34.17
CA ARG A 632 -11.07 -6.50 -33.40
C ARG A 632 -10.91 -6.84 -31.92
N HIS A 633 -10.46 -8.05 -31.62
CA HIS A 633 -10.24 -8.49 -30.24
C HIS A 633 -9.19 -7.64 -29.53
N ALA A 634 -8.06 -7.35 -30.18
CA ALA A 634 -7.04 -6.45 -29.63
C ALA A 634 -7.61 -5.04 -29.35
N LEU A 635 -8.39 -4.49 -30.29
CA LEU A 635 -9.07 -3.19 -30.12
C LEU A 635 -10.05 -3.21 -28.94
N GLN A 636 -10.82 -4.29 -28.77
CA GLN A 636 -11.76 -4.43 -27.65
C GLN A 636 -11.06 -4.45 -26.30
N LEU A 637 -9.96 -5.19 -26.18
CA LEU A 637 -9.16 -5.23 -24.95
C LEU A 637 -8.63 -3.85 -24.58
N LEU A 638 -8.02 -3.14 -25.54
CA LEU A 638 -7.45 -1.82 -25.30
C LEU A 638 -8.52 -0.76 -25.00
N THR A 639 -9.66 -0.82 -25.68
CA THR A 639 -10.80 0.08 -25.40
C THR A 639 -11.41 -0.18 -24.01
N GLN A 640 -11.44 -1.44 -23.56
CA GLN A 640 -11.89 -1.78 -22.22
C GLN A 640 -10.95 -1.21 -21.14
N VAL A 641 -9.65 -1.30 -21.37
CA VAL A 641 -8.65 -0.69 -20.49
C VAL A 641 -8.81 0.83 -20.44
N GLU A 642 -9.00 1.49 -21.60
CA GLU A 642 -9.26 2.94 -21.69
C GLU A 642 -10.50 3.35 -20.86
N ALA A 643 -11.58 2.57 -20.92
CA ALA A 643 -12.79 2.84 -20.15
C ALA A 643 -12.61 2.65 -18.63
N ASN A 644 -11.72 1.74 -18.22
CA ASN A 644 -11.54 1.36 -16.81
C ASN A 644 -10.44 2.14 -16.10
N ALA A 645 -9.43 2.62 -16.82
CA ALA A 645 -8.28 3.32 -16.25
C ALA A 645 -8.58 4.77 -15.83
N ALA A 646 -9.68 5.36 -16.34
CA ALA A 646 -10.08 6.72 -16.00
C ALA A 646 -10.67 6.80 -14.58
N VAL A 647 -10.13 7.71 -13.76
CA VAL A 647 -10.62 7.97 -12.39
C VAL A 647 -11.13 9.41 -12.29
N ALA A 648 -12.18 9.61 -11.48
CA ALA A 648 -12.89 10.89 -11.37
C ALA A 648 -12.07 12.02 -10.72
N ASP A 649 -11.04 11.69 -9.93
CA ASP A 649 -10.23 12.63 -9.16
C ASP A 649 -8.95 13.10 -9.90
N GLY A 650 -8.79 12.70 -11.17
CA GLY A 650 -7.60 12.99 -11.97
C GLY A 650 -6.43 12.02 -11.76
N SER A 651 -6.58 11.02 -10.88
CA SER A 651 -5.63 9.90 -10.82
C SER A 651 -5.76 8.97 -12.03
N TRP A 652 -4.71 8.19 -12.29
CA TRP A 652 -4.59 7.33 -13.45
C TRP A 652 -4.45 5.86 -13.05
N GLY A 653 -5.34 5.02 -13.58
CA GLY A 653 -5.48 3.61 -13.21
C GLY A 653 -4.52 2.63 -13.90
N LEU A 654 -3.39 3.12 -14.43
CA LEU A 654 -2.34 2.36 -15.11
C LEU A 654 -0.97 2.92 -14.73
N THR A 655 0.08 2.08 -14.79
CA THR A 655 1.46 2.58 -14.65
C THR A 655 2.01 3.19 -15.94
N TYR A 656 1.41 2.89 -17.09
CA TYR A 656 1.83 3.38 -18.42
C TYR A 656 1.21 4.74 -18.73
N GLU A 657 1.85 5.55 -19.57
CA GLU A 657 1.27 6.84 -19.97
C GLU A 657 -0.06 6.68 -20.70
N ILE A 658 -1.00 7.61 -20.45
CA ILE A 658 -2.25 7.68 -21.20
C ILE A 658 -2.00 7.81 -22.71
N TYR A 659 -0.93 8.52 -23.10
CA TYR A 659 -0.51 8.65 -24.49
C TYR A 659 -0.26 7.29 -25.15
N ASP A 660 0.48 6.40 -24.50
CA ASP A 660 0.81 5.09 -25.05
C ASP A 660 -0.43 4.21 -25.21
N LEU A 661 -1.34 4.23 -24.23
CA LEU A 661 -2.61 3.53 -24.34
C LEU A 661 -3.42 4.06 -25.54
N LEU A 662 -3.61 5.37 -25.64
CA LEU A 662 -4.38 5.98 -26.73
C LEU A 662 -3.75 5.71 -28.09
N LYS A 663 -2.42 5.78 -28.20
CA LYS A 663 -1.66 5.45 -29.41
C LYS A 663 -1.88 4.00 -29.83
N ASN A 664 -1.75 3.06 -28.90
CA ASN A 664 -1.93 1.63 -29.19
C ASN A 664 -3.38 1.28 -29.52
N THR A 665 -4.36 1.90 -28.85
CA THR A 665 -5.79 1.75 -29.18
C THR A 665 -6.08 2.30 -30.58
N ALA A 666 -5.54 3.47 -30.92
CA ALA A 666 -5.71 4.07 -32.25
C ALA A 666 -5.02 3.24 -33.35
N LEU A 667 -3.83 2.68 -33.08
CA LEU A 667 -3.16 1.74 -33.98
C LEU A 667 -4.02 0.49 -34.23
N ALA A 668 -4.60 -0.09 -33.17
CA ALA A 668 -5.50 -1.23 -33.29
C ALA A 668 -6.75 -0.88 -34.13
N ALA A 669 -7.35 0.30 -33.89
CA ALA A 669 -8.51 0.78 -34.65
C ALA A 669 -8.20 1.04 -36.13
N MET A 670 -7.04 1.63 -36.43
CA MET A 670 -6.55 1.85 -37.79
C MET A 670 -6.40 0.52 -38.53
N ARG A 671 -5.70 -0.44 -37.93
CA ARG A 671 -5.42 -1.75 -38.52
C ARG A 671 -6.68 -2.60 -38.68
N PHE A 672 -7.58 -2.57 -37.70
CA PHE A 672 -8.90 -3.22 -37.79
C PHE A 672 -9.72 -2.65 -38.95
N THR A 673 -9.81 -1.33 -39.06
CA THR A 673 -10.54 -0.64 -40.14
C THR A 673 -9.95 -0.98 -41.51
N SER A 674 -8.64 -0.86 -41.68
CA SER A 674 -7.96 -1.21 -42.92
C SER A 674 -8.18 -2.68 -43.31
N GLY A 675 -8.13 -3.60 -42.34
CA GLY A 675 -8.41 -5.02 -42.57
C GLY A 675 -9.86 -5.25 -43.02
N LEU A 676 -10.83 -4.59 -42.38
CA LEU A 676 -12.25 -4.71 -42.73
C LEU A 676 -12.54 -4.16 -44.14
N GLU A 677 -11.87 -3.08 -44.56
CA GLU A 677 -11.96 -2.56 -45.93
C GLU A 677 -11.36 -3.51 -46.97
N LEU A 678 -10.24 -4.16 -46.65
CA LEU A 678 -9.66 -5.20 -47.51
C LEU A 678 -10.61 -6.40 -47.66
N MET A 679 -11.35 -6.74 -46.61
CA MET A 679 -12.32 -7.83 -46.66
C MET A 679 -13.56 -7.49 -47.51
N GLU A 680 -13.98 -6.22 -47.59
CA GLU A 680 -15.12 -5.77 -48.41
C GLU A 680 -14.99 -6.24 -49.89
N SER A 681 -13.78 -6.25 -50.44
CA SER A 681 -13.52 -6.72 -51.81
C SER A 681 -13.33 -8.23 -51.96
N LEU A 682 -13.12 -8.96 -50.86
CA LEU A 682 -12.77 -10.39 -50.84
C LEU A 682 -13.91 -11.33 -50.41
N ILE A 683 -15.07 -10.78 -50.01
CA ILE A 683 -16.25 -11.52 -49.52
C ILE A 683 -16.96 -12.34 -50.61
N ASN A 684 -16.99 -11.87 -51.86
CA ASN A 684 -17.55 -12.64 -52.97
C ASN A 684 -16.69 -13.88 -53.32
N PRO A 685 -15.34 -13.78 -53.42
CA PRO A 685 -14.45 -14.95 -53.53
C PRO A 685 -14.51 -15.95 -52.36
N LEU A 686 -14.81 -15.48 -51.14
CA LEU A 686 -15.03 -16.34 -49.97
C LEU A 686 -16.27 -17.25 -50.12
N LYS A 687 -17.31 -16.81 -50.85
CA LYS A 687 -18.49 -17.65 -51.11
C LYS A 687 -18.12 -18.94 -51.85
N ASP A 688 -17.18 -18.86 -52.79
CA ASP A 688 -16.80 -19.98 -53.66
C ASP A 688 -15.74 -20.89 -52.99
N HIS A 689 -14.81 -20.32 -52.21
CA HIS A 689 -13.73 -21.08 -51.57
C HIS A 689 -14.17 -21.80 -50.27
N GLN A 690 -15.20 -21.30 -49.57
CA GLN A 690 -15.67 -21.87 -48.29
C GLN A 690 -16.66 -23.04 -48.42
N GLN A 691 -17.23 -23.30 -49.61
CA GLN A 691 -17.96 -24.56 -49.86
C GLN A 691 -17.06 -25.80 -49.74
N ARG A 692 -15.72 -25.63 -49.76
CA ARG A 692 -14.75 -26.74 -49.76
C ARG A 692 -13.96 -26.95 -48.45
N ASN A 693 -13.74 -25.91 -47.62
CA ASN A 693 -12.74 -25.96 -46.52
C ASN A 693 -13.21 -25.54 -45.11
N GLY A 694 -14.52 -25.49 -44.82
CA GLY A 694 -15.03 -25.49 -43.44
C GLY A 694 -14.56 -24.36 -42.51
N ALA A 695 -14.78 -23.09 -42.88
CA ALA A 695 -14.74 -22.01 -41.89
C ALA A 695 -16.00 -22.06 -41.00
N SER A 696 -15.88 -21.72 -39.71
CA SER A 696 -17.00 -21.70 -38.76
C SER A 696 -18.11 -20.77 -39.28
N ARG A 697 -19.36 -21.27 -39.32
CA ARG A 697 -20.56 -20.48 -39.66
C ARG A 697 -20.68 -19.21 -38.80
N GLN A 698 -20.12 -19.24 -37.59
CA GLN A 698 -20.09 -18.14 -36.62
C GLN A 698 -19.25 -16.94 -37.11
N ASP A 699 -17.99 -17.18 -37.51
CA ASP A 699 -17.05 -16.13 -37.95
C ASP A 699 -17.60 -15.37 -39.17
N LYS A 700 -18.34 -16.08 -40.04
CA LYS A 700 -19.00 -15.50 -41.21
C LYS A 700 -20.13 -14.54 -40.82
N ILE A 701 -20.99 -14.94 -39.89
CA ILE A 701 -22.09 -14.09 -39.40
C ILE A 701 -21.51 -12.84 -38.73
N GLU A 702 -20.44 -13.01 -37.97
CA GLU A 702 -19.75 -11.93 -37.29
C GLU A 702 -19.15 -10.92 -38.28
N LEU A 703 -18.41 -11.39 -39.30
CA LEU A 703 -17.83 -10.53 -40.33
C LEU A 703 -18.90 -9.78 -41.16
N GLN A 704 -20.01 -10.44 -41.49
CA GLN A 704 -21.14 -9.79 -42.18
C GLN A 704 -21.79 -8.70 -41.33
N THR A 705 -21.86 -8.92 -40.02
CA THR A 705 -22.39 -7.93 -39.07
C THR A 705 -21.44 -6.73 -38.97
N LEU A 706 -20.13 -6.98 -38.87
CA LEU A 706 -19.11 -5.92 -38.80
C LEU A 706 -19.05 -5.08 -40.08
N GLN A 707 -19.28 -5.69 -41.24
CA GLN A 707 -19.31 -4.95 -42.50
C GLN A 707 -20.46 -3.95 -42.55
N LYS A 708 -21.61 -4.26 -41.94
CA LYS A 708 -22.75 -3.32 -41.84
C LYS A 708 -22.40 -2.09 -41.00
N SER A 709 -21.50 -2.22 -40.02
CA SER A 709 -21.01 -1.12 -39.19
C SER A 709 -19.63 -0.59 -39.64
N LEU A 710 -19.19 -0.88 -40.87
CA LEU A 710 -17.88 -0.42 -41.39
C LEU A 710 -17.76 1.11 -41.41
N ASP A 711 -18.83 1.81 -41.79
CA ASP A 711 -18.79 3.27 -41.84
C ASP A 711 -18.70 3.90 -40.44
N GLU A 712 -19.38 3.32 -39.44
CA GLU A 712 -19.27 3.73 -38.03
C GLU A 712 -17.87 3.43 -37.47
N THR A 713 -17.35 2.23 -37.74
CA THR A 713 -16.01 1.81 -37.35
C THR A 713 -14.94 2.75 -37.92
N ARG A 714 -15.07 3.11 -39.21
CA ARG A 714 -14.17 4.05 -39.88
C ARG A 714 -14.23 5.44 -39.23
N GLN A 715 -15.43 5.95 -38.96
CA GLN A 715 -15.60 7.26 -38.32
C GLN A 715 -14.98 7.26 -36.92
N GLY A 716 -15.17 6.19 -36.14
CA GLY A 716 -14.56 6.03 -34.83
C GLY A 716 -13.03 6.00 -34.88
N ALA A 717 -12.44 5.26 -35.82
CA ALA A 717 -10.99 5.20 -36.00
C ALA A 717 -10.40 6.56 -36.41
N VAL A 718 -11.04 7.27 -37.36
CA VAL A 718 -10.61 8.60 -37.79
C VAL A 718 -10.70 9.60 -36.63
N ALA A 719 -11.80 9.61 -35.88
CA ALA A 719 -11.97 10.52 -34.75
C ALA A 719 -10.91 10.30 -33.65
N ARG A 720 -10.60 9.04 -33.32
CA ARG A 720 -9.54 8.70 -32.36
C ARG A 720 -8.17 9.18 -32.82
N ILE A 721 -7.82 8.97 -34.09
CA ILE A 721 -6.54 9.41 -34.65
C ILE A 721 -6.45 10.94 -34.73
N ASP A 722 -7.51 11.60 -35.20
CA ASP A 722 -7.58 13.06 -35.29
C ASP A 722 -7.35 13.74 -33.93
N ALA A 723 -7.90 13.17 -32.85
CA ALA A 723 -7.71 13.67 -31.50
C ALA A 723 -6.26 13.51 -31.00
N LEU A 724 -5.56 12.45 -31.43
CA LEU A 724 -4.20 12.12 -30.98
C LEU A 724 -3.10 12.83 -31.79
N LEU A 725 -3.34 13.08 -33.08
CA LEU A 725 -2.34 13.63 -34.02
C LEU A 725 -1.61 14.90 -33.54
N PRO A 726 -2.26 15.89 -32.89
CA PRO A 726 -1.55 17.05 -32.36
C PRO A 726 -0.48 16.68 -31.33
N ASP A 727 -0.77 15.75 -30.42
CA ASP A 727 0.16 15.29 -29.39
C ASP A 727 1.25 14.38 -29.97
N MET A 728 0.93 13.56 -30.98
CA MET A 728 1.96 12.80 -31.70
C MET A 728 2.99 13.72 -32.37
N LYS A 729 2.53 14.83 -32.97
CA LYS A 729 3.39 15.81 -33.63
C LYS A 729 4.26 16.59 -32.64
N SER A 730 3.71 16.96 -31.48
CA SER A 730 4.48 17.64 -30.42
C SER A 730 5.59 16.74 -29.87
N ARG A 731 5.31 15.44 -29.71
CA ARG A 731 6.25 14.41 -29.24
C ARG A 731 7.21 13.88 -30.30
N GLN A 732 7.10 14.35 -31.55
CA GLN A 732 7.89 13.85 -32.69
C GLN A 732 7.78 12.33 -32.91
N ASP A 733 6.58 11.78 -32.68
CA ASP A 733 6.35 10.34 -32.77
C ASP A 733 6.55 9.83 -34.22
N PRO A 734 7.33 8.76 -34.43
CA PRO A 734 7.63 8.24 -35.77
C PRO A 734 6.36 7.75 -36.52
N ASP A 735 5.31 7.36 -35.80
CA ASP A 735 4.07 6.85 -36.39
C ASP A 735 3.11 7.97 -36.84
N ALA A 736 3.36 9.23 -36.47
CA ALA A 736 2.47 10.36 -36.74
C ALA A 736 2.12 10.49 -38.23
N LYS A 737 3.12 10.32 -39.11
CA LYS A 737 2.93 10.39 -40.56
C LYS A 737 2.06 9.25 -41.10
N ALA A 738 2.19 8.05 -40.55
CA ALA A 738 1.38 6.91 -40.96
C ALA A 738 -0.10 7.13 -40.60
N PHE A 739 -0.36 7.70 -39.42
CA PHE A 739 -1.68 8.03 -38.91
C PHE A 739 -2.33 9.15 -39.73
N GLU A 740 -1.58 10.20 -40.04
CA GLU A 740 -2.04 11.32 -40.89
C GLU A 740 -2.43 10.85 -42.30
N ASN A 741 -1.59 10.03 -42.92
CA ASN A 741 -1.87 9.43 -44.23
C ASN A 741 -3.15 8.59 -44.20
N PHE A 742 -3.37 7.80 -43.15
CA PHE A 742 -4.59 7.01 -43.00
C PHE A 742 -5.83 7.91 -42.96
N VAL A 743 -5.83 8.95 -42.13
CA VAL A 743 -6.96 9.90 -42.01
C VAL A 743 -7.26 10.58 -43.34
N GLU A 744 -6.23 11.06 -44.05
CA GLU A 744 -6.40 11.73 -45.34
C GLU A 744 -7.07 10.80 -46.37
N VAL A 745 -6.59 9.55 -46.47
CA VAL A 745 -7.16 8.53 -47.34
C VAL A 745 -8.63 8.27 -46.99
N GLN A 746 -8.98 8.16 -45.71
CA GLN A 746 -10.36 7.91 -45.28
C GLN A 746 -11.29 9.10 -45.57
N ARG A 747 -10.81 10.34 -45.39
CA ARG A 747 -11.57 11.55 -45.73
C ARG A 747 -11.83 11.65 -47.25
N ILE A 748 -10.85 11.30 -48.08
CA ILE A 748 -11.01 11.25 -49.54
C ILE A 748 -12.05 10.20 -49.94
N LYS A 749 -11.98 8.98 -49.37
CA LYS A 749 -12.96 7.91 -49.62
C LYS A 749 -14.38 8.33 -49.23
N SER A 750 -14.55 8.96 -48.07
CA SER A 750 -15.83 9.49 -47.59
C SER A 750 -16.42 10.55 -48.53
N LYS A 751 -15.59 11.51 -48.97
CA LYS A 751 -15.99 12.54 -49.97
C LYS A 751 -16.41 11.90 -51.31
N LYS A 752 -15.68 10.90 -51.79
CA LYS A 752 -16.02 10.16 -53.03
C LYS A 752 -17.33 9.37 -52.90
N ARG A 753 -17.59 8.71 -51.76
CA ARG A 753 -18.87 8.00 -51.51
C ARG A 753 -20.06 8.97 -51.44
N ARG A 754 -19.93 10.10 -50.73
CA ARG A 754 -20.98 11.15 -50.66
C ARG A 754 -21.30 11.77 -52.02
N ARG A 755 -20.31 11.85 -52.93
CA ARG A 755 -20.50 12.31 -54.32
C ARG A 755 -21.12 11.25 -55.25
N ARG A 756 -21.10 9.96 -54.88
CA ARG A 756 -21.75 8.87 -55.63
C ARG A 756 -23.17 8.56 -55.14
N ALA A 757 -23.51 8.99 -53.93
CA ALA A 757 -24.83 8.83 -53.31
C ALA A 757 -25.75 10.06 -53.51
N ARG A 758 -25.18 11.17 -53.99
CA ARG A 758 -25.87 12.30 -54.61
C ARG A 758 -25.85 12.09 -56.11
#